data_AF-A0A397Y1P5-F1
#
_entry.id   AF-A0A397Y1P5-F1
#
_cell.length_a   1.000
_cell.length_b   1.000
_cell.length_c   1.000
_cell.angle_alpha   90.00
_cell.angle_beta   90.00
_cell.angle_gamma   90.00
#
_symmetry.space_group_name_H-M   'P 1'
#
loop_
_entity.id
_entity.type
_entity.pdbx_description
1 polymer ?
#
loop_
_entity_poly.entity_id
_entity_poly.type
_entity_poly.pdbx_seq_one_letter_code
_entity_poly.pdbx_strand_id
1 'polypeptide(L)'
;MPQIFPVPFLVSDYHRDPLASKNITSYASQLTSGEVNYKRANGEWSSVTCQRTRLTPSHIWLSSRDFHRYSALMASSSSSSPRTWRYRVFTSFHGPDVRKTFLSHLRKQFGCNGISMFNDQAIERSHTIAPALTQAIRESRISIVVLTKNYASSSWCLDELLEILKCKEEMGQIVMTIFYGVDPSNVRKQTGDFGKVFKKTCSGKTEEEKQRWSQALTDVGNIAGEHFLNWDKESEMIEKIARDVSNKLNSTVSRDFEDMVGIEAHLDKMQSLLNLDDEGGAMFVGICGPAGIGKTTIARALHSRLSSGFQHSCFMENLRGSCCNSGLDEYGLKLRLQELLLSKIFNQNGMRIYHLGAIKERLCDLKVLIILDDVDDLKQLEALADETNWFGDGSRIIVTTEDQELLKQHNINNTYIVDFPTQVDARQIFCRIAFRQLSAPHGFEKLVERVVSLCSNLPLGLRVMGSSLRRKKVDDWEAILQRLENSLNRDIEGVLRVGYDNLHKDDQFLFQLIACFFNYQDDDRVKAMLVDSNLDVRLGLKTLSYKSLIQISAEGTIVMHKLLQQVGREAVHLQEPRKRQILIDAHQICDVLENDYDSASVMGISFDTSTIPNGVCISAQAFRRMRDLRFLSIYETRRDPNVRMHLPEDMSFPPLLRLLHWEVYPGKCLPHTLRPEHLVELCFVNSKLEQLWQGIQPLTNLKKMDLSGL
;
A
#
# COMPACT_ATOMS: atom_id res chain seq x y z
N MET A 1 39.52 -18.68 -8.58
CA MET A 1 39.77 -17.76 -9.70
C MET A 1 38.51 -16.94 -9.95
N PRO A 2 38.49 -15.68 -9.48
CA PRO A 2 37.49 -14.69 -9.83
C PRO A 2 38.00 -13.83 -11.00
N GLN A 3 37.11 -13.22 -11.78
CA GLN A 3 37.45 -12.03 -12.54
C GLN A 3 36.59 -10.84 -12.09
N ILE A 4 37.27 -9.71 -12.07
CA ILE A 4 37.11 -8.48 -11.30
C ILE A 4 36.79 -7.35 -12.28
N PHE A 5 35.80 -6.49 -11.94
CA PHE A 5 35.61 -5.02 -12.16
C PHE A 5 36.12 -4.31 -13.46
N PRO A 6 35.71 -3.07 -13.86
CA PRO A 6 35.06 -1.98 -13.09
C PRO A 6 33.98 -1.12 -13.82
N VAL A 7 33.42 -0.18 -13.06
CA VAL A 7 32.65 1.01 -13.49
C VAL A 7 33.58 2.07 -14.12
N PRO A 8 33.11 2.91 -15.05
CA PRO A 8 33.42 4.33 -14.93
C PRO A 8 32.24 5.30 -15.24
N PHE A 9 32.30 6.45 -14.56
CA PHE A 9 31.63 7.72 -14.86
C PHE A 9 32.15 8.35 -16.17
N LEU A 10 31.32 9.16 -16.84
CA LEU A 10 31.63 10.38 -17.66
C LEU A 10 30.26 10.98 -18.08
N VAL A 11 29.80 12.12 -17.53
CA VAL A 11 30.06 13.53 -17.91
C VAL A 11 29.70 13.86 -19.38
N SER A 12 28.75 14.80 -19.50
CA SER A 12 28.33 15.66 -20.61
C SER A 12 28.78 15.40 -22.05
N ASP A 13 27.82 15.46 -22.99
CA ASP A 13 28.04 16.23 -24.22
C ASP A 13 26.73 16.89 -24.71
N TYR A 14 26.83 18.21 -24.87
CA TYR A 14 25.91 19.05 -25.62
C TYR A 14 26.25 18.87 -27.11
N HIS A 15 25.28 18.48 -27.94
CA HIS A 15 25.32 18.86 -29.35
C HIS A 15 23.92 19.20 -29.86
N ARG A 16 23.82 20.43 -30.35
CA ARG A 16 22.74 20.94 -31.20
C ARG A 16 22.69 20.11 -32.48
N ASP A 17 21.49 19.82 -32.96
CA ASP A 17 21.18 20.11 -34.36
C ASP A 17 19.70 20.49 -34.56
N PRO A 18 19.41 21.58 -35.31
CA PRO A 18 18.07 22.01 -35.67
C PRO A 18 17.71 21.52 -37.08
N LEU A 19 16.46 21.06 -37.29
CA LEU A 19 15.67 21.12 -38.54
C LEU A 19 14.65 19.99 -38.56
N ALA A 20 13.41 20.31 -38.20
CA ALA A 20 12.20 19.81 -38.88
C ALA A 20 10.98 20.52 -38.27
N SER A 21 10.84 21.79 -38.61
CA SER A 21 9.53 22.39 -38.76
C SER A 21 8.80 21.63 -39.88
N LYS A 22 7.65 21.04 -39.56
CA LYS A 22 6.47 21.01 -40.44
C LYS A 22 5.31 20.32 -39.75
N ASN A 23 4.16 20.98 -39.88
CA ASN A 23 2.81 20.46 -39.68
C ASN A 23 2.35 20.40 -38.23
N ILE A 24 1.59 21.43 -37.83
CA ILE A 24 0.17 21.31 -37.47
C ILE A 24 -0.43 22.70 -37.59
N THR A 25 -1.21 22.91 -38.64
CA THR A 25 -2.20 23.98 -38.75
C THR A 25 -3.39 23.32 -39.41
N SER A 26 -4.36 22.84 -38.62
CA SER A 26 -5.70 22.58 -39.13
C SER A 26 -6.66 22.21 -37.99
N TYR A 27 -7.84 22.83 -38.04
CA TYR A 27 -9.08 22.50 -37.34
C TYR A 27 -9.31 23.07 -35.94
N ALA A 28 -9.76 24.33 -35.93
CA ALA A 28 -10.77 24.83 -35.02
C ALA A 28 -12.06 25.10 -35.80
N SER A 29 -13.19 24.50 -35.42
CA SER A 29 -14.52 25.06 -35.68
C SER A 29 -15.57 24.42 -34.78
N GLN A 30 -16.10 25.22 -33.86
CA GLN A 30 -17.48 25.29 -33.36
C GLN A 30 -17.46 25.62 -31.86
N LEU A 31 -17.87 26.83 -31.49
CA LEU A 31 -18.59 27.15 -30.25
C LEU A 31 -19.24 28.53 -30.42
N THR A 32 -20.53 28.59 -30.13
CA THR A 32 -21.47 29.71 -30.24
C THR A 32 -21.37 30.67 -29.03
N SER A 33 -21.70 31.94 -29.23
CA SER A 33 -21.73 33.00 -28.20
C SER A 33 -22.95 32.88 -27.28
N GLY A 34 -22.78 33.05 -25.96
CA GLY A 34 -23.86 33.21 -24.98
C GLY A 34 -23.55 34.29 -23.96
N GLU A 35 -24.57 35.07 -23.56
CA GLU A 35 -24.52 36.04 -22.46
C GLU A 35 -24.73 35.35 -21.10
N VAL A 36 -24.00 35.77 -20.08
CA VAL A 36 -24.21 35.31 -18.69
C VAL A 36 -24.45 36.54 -17.80
N ASN A 37 -25.62 36.58 -17.15
CA ASN A 37 -25.97 37.59 -16.15
C ASN A 37 -25.83 37.00 -14.75
N TYR A 38 -25.22 37.75 -13.83
CA TYR A 38 -25.21 37.38 -12.41
C TYR A 38 -25.41 38.63 -11.53
N LYS A 39 -25.96 38.40 -10.33
CA LYS A 39 -26.36 39.44 -9.39
C LYS A 39 -25.31 39.57 -8.29
N ARG A 40 -24.81 40.78 -8.03
CA ARG A 40 -23.85 41.02 -6.93
C ARG A 40 -24.57 41.21 -5.60
N ALA A 41 -23.87 40.98 -4.49
CA ALA A 41 -24.40 41.02 -3.12
C ALA A 41 -25.03 42.36 -2.69
N ASN A 42 -24.94 43.40 -3.53
CA ASN A 42 -25.47 44.74 -3.26
C ASN A 42 -26.75 45.03 -4.07
N GLY A 43 -27.32 44.03 -4.75
CA GLY A 43 -28.66 44.11 -5.34
C GLY A 43 -28.76 44.55 -6.81
N GLU A 44 -27.67 45.01 -7.44
CA GLU A 44 -27.67 45.38 -8.86
C GLU A 44 -27.29 44.21 -9.79
N TRP A 45 -27.94 44.17 -10.96
CA TRP A 45 -27.68 43.20 -12.04
C TRP A 45 -26.63 43.75 -13.00
N SER A 46 -25.67 42.91 -13.39
CA SER A 46 -24.65 43.30 -14.39
C SER A 46 -24.55 42.22 -15.48
N SER A 47 -24.52 42.66 -16.74
CA SER A 47 -24.29 41.81 -17.92
C SER A 47 -22.88 42.02 -18.48
N VAL A 48 -22.26 40.96 -19.00
CA VAL A 48 -20.98 41.03 -19.71
C VAL A 48 -21.14 40.44 -21.10
N THR A 49 -21.09 41.30 -22.12
CA THR A 49 -20.99 40.93 -23.54
C THR A 49 -19.55 41.02 -24.02
N CYS A 50 -19.02 39.94 -24.57
CA CYS A 50 -17.67 39.89 -25.14
C CYS A 50 -17.72 40.24 -26.64
N GLN A 51 -17.23 41.42 -27.03
CA GLN A 51 -17.09 41.83 -28.44
C GLN A 51 -15.69 41.51 -28.99
N ARG A 52 -15.64 41.15 -30.27
CA ARG A 52 -14.45 40.69 -31.01
C ARG A 52 -13.76 41.87 -31.70
N THR A 53 -12.49 42.16 -31.41
CA THR A 53 -11.65 43.05 -32.24
C THR A 53 -10.72 42.24 -33.15
N ARG A 54 -10.78 42.51 -34.46
CA ARG A 54 -9.88 41.97 -35.49
C ARG A 54 -8.61 42.83 -35.56
N LEU A 55 -7.45 42.21 -35.73
CA LEU A 55 -6.23 42.90 -36.20
C LEU A 55 -5.64 42.13 -37.38
N THR A 56 -5.39 42.86 -38.47
CA THR A 56 -4.73 42.43 -39.71
C THR A 56 -3.22 42.76 -39.68
N PRO A 57 -2.37 42.09 -40.48
CA PRO A 57 -0.92 42.18 -40.33
C PRO A 57 -0.28 43.17 -41.32
N SER A 58 0.43 44.19 -40.82
CA SER A 58 1.58 44.78 -41.52
C SER A 58 2.31 45.83 -40.66
N HIS A 59 3.65 45.67 -40.63
CA HIS A 59 4.70 46.62 -40.22
C HIS A 59 4.64 47.23 -38.81
N ILE A 60 5.61 46.86 -37.96
CA ILE A 60 6.64 47.76 -37.40
C ILE A 60 7.73 46.89 -36.74
N TRP A 61 8.96 47.07 -37.23
CA TRP A 61 10.19 46.59 -36.61
C TRP A 61 10.45 47.37 -35.31
N LEU A 62 10.66 46.68 -34.19
CA LEU A 62 11.32 47.24 -33.00
C LEU A 62 12.30 46.22 -32.41
N SER A 63 13.57 46.44 -32.76
CA SER A 63 14.80 46.41 -31.94
C SER A 63 14.94 45.39 -30.78
N SER A 64 16.00 44.58 -30.90
CA SER A 64 16.49 43.51 -30.01
C SER A 64 16.87 43.92 -28.56
N ARG A 65 16.45 45.09 -28.07
CA ARG A 65 16.78 45.58 -26.71
C ARG A 65 15.69 45.35 -25.66
N ASP A 66 14.44 45.10 -26.05
CA ASP A 66 13.36 44.86 -25.08
C ASP A 66 13.20 43.38 -24.65
N PHE A 67 13.83 42.44 -25.38
CA PHE A 67 13.86 41.03 -24.98
C PHE A 67 14.79 40.78 -23.78
N HIS A 68 15.78 41.64 -23.55
CA HIS A 68 16.70 41.53 -22.42
C HIS A 68 16.14 42.09 -21.10
N ARG A 69 15.14 42.98 -21.13
CA ARG A 69 14.51 43.52 -19.91
C ARG A 69 13.40 42.63 -19.35
N TYR A 70 12.66 41.90 -20.19
CA TYR A 70 11.65 40.94 -19.73
C TYR A 70 12.26 39.58 -19.29
N SER A 71 13.41 39.19 -19.85
CA SER A 71 14.18 38.03 -19.39
C SER A 71 14.84 38.25 -18.01
N ALA A 72 15.24 39.49 -17.70
CA ALA A 72 15.85 39.83 -16.41
C ALA A 72 14.87 39.88 -15.22
N LEU A 73 13.56 40.07 -15.47
CA LEU A 73 12.52 40.12 -14.43
C LEU A 73 11.90 38.75 -14.10
N MET A 74 12.10 37.73 -14.95
CA MET A 74 11.69 36.34 -14.69
C MET A 74 12.86 35.45 -14.22
N ALA A 75 14.08 35.97 -14.18
CA ALA A 75 15.27 35.25 -13.70
C ALA A 75 15.54 35.42 -12.19
N SER A 76 14.63 36.06 -11.44
CA SER A 76 14.76 36.26 -9.98
C SER A 76 13.92 35.30 -9.13
N SER A 77 13.30 34.27 -9.71
CA SER A 77 12.86 33.11 -8.91
C SER A 77 14.05 32.16 -8.78
N SER A 78 14.80 32.31 -7.68
CA SER A 78 15.95 31.47 -7.33
C SER A 78 15.67 29.98 -7.55
N SER A 79 16.28 29.39 -8.58
CA SER A 79 16.36 27.94 -8.72
C SER A 79 17.31 27.41 -7.65
N SER A 80 16.80 27.15 -6.45
CA SER A 80 17.57 26.41 -5.46
C SER A 80 17.73 24.98 -5.96
N SER A 81 18.94 24.60 -6.36
CA SER A 81 19.33 23.20 -6.52
C SER A 81 18.85 22.39 -5.30
N PRO A 82 18.45 21.11 -5.46
CA PRO A 82 18.11 20.28 -4.30
C PRO A 82 19.30 20.29 -3.34
N ARG A 83 19.10 20.85 -2.14
CA ARG A 83 20.17 21.03 -1.16
C ARG A 83 20.58 19.66 -0.64
N THR A 84 21.73 19.15 -1.09
CA THR A 84 22.31 17.91 -0.60
C THR A 84 23.07 18.20 0.70
N TRP A 85 22.39 18.02 1.84
CA TRP A 85 23.03 18.06 3.15
C TRP A 85 23.86 16.79 3.35
N ARG A 86 25.18 16.91 3.50
CA ARG A 86 26.07 15.77 3.77
C ARG A 86 25.96 15.30 5.22
N TYR A 87 25.69 16.23 6.13
CA TYR A 87 25.53 15.96 7.56
C TYR A 87 24.16 16.44 8.03
N ARG A 88 23.53 15.71 8.95
CA ARG A 88 22.26 16.16 9.54
C ARG A 88 22.50 17.21 10.62
N VAL A 89 23.57 17.04 11.41
CA VAL A 89 23.91 17.94 12.53
C VAL A 89 25.39 18.32 12.52
N PHE A 90 25.66 19.61 12.70
CA PHE A 90 26.97 20.16 13.10
C PHE A 90 26.92 20.63 14.54
N THR A 91 27.99 20.43 15.29
CA THR A 91 28.12 20.95 16.67
C THR A 91 29.32 21.89 16.75
N SER A 92 29.10 23.15 17.16
CA SER A 92 30.19 24.05 17.56
C SER A 92 30.32 24.03 19.08
N PHE A 93 31.54 23.82 19.57
CA PHE A 93 31.80 23.63 21.00
C PHE A 93 33.25 23.96 21.36
N HIS A 94 33.50 24.23 22.65
CA HIS A 94 34.86 24.32 23.17
C HIS A 94 35.41 22.92 23.46
N GLY A 95 36.38 22.47 22.65
CA GLY A 95 36.94 21.12 22.72
C GLY A 95 37.36 20.66 24.13
N PRO A 96 38.21 21.42 24.84
CA PRO A 96 38.66 21.07 26.19
C PRO A 96 37.54 20.86 27.22
N ASP A 97 36.42 21.59 27.11
CA ASP A 97 35.37 21.58 28.14
C ASP A 97 34.42 20.38 27.99
N VAL A 98 33.99 20.06 26.77
CA VAL A 98 32.84 19.16 26.55
C VAL A 98 33.11 17.95 25.66
N ARG A 99 34.27 17.87 24.98
CA ARG A 99 34.53 16.84 23.97
C ARG A 99 34.49 15.41 24.53
N LYS A 100 35.03 15.19 25.73
CA LYS A 100 35.11 13.85 26.36
C LYS A 100 33.89 13.51 27.24
N THR A 101 33.12 14.52 27.65
CA THR A 101 32.00 14.40 28.56
C THR A 101 30.70 14.51 27.76
N PHE A 102 30.01 15.66 27.87
CA PHE A 102 28.72 15.95 27.28
C PHE A 102 28.63 15.59 25.79
N LEU A 103 29.60 16.03 24.97
CA LEU A 103 29.55 15.81 23.53
C LEU A 103 29.66 14.33 23.18
N SER A 104 30.45 13.54 23.93
CA SER A 104 30.60 12.10 23.68
C SER A 104 29.29 11.35 23.90
N HIS A 105 28.53 11.72 24.94
CA HIS A 105 27.21 11.18 25.23
C HIS A 105 26.18 11.63 24.18
N LEU A 106 26.21 12.90 23.78
CA LEU A 106 25.37 13.41 22.71
C LEU A 106 25.62 12.68 21.38
N ARG A 107 26.89 12.43 21.01
CA ARG A 107 27.25 11.65 19.81
C ARG A 107 26.65 10.25 19.86
N LYS A 108 26.77 9.58 21.01
CA LYS A 108 26.24 8.23 21.21
C LYS A 108 24.72 8.21 21.05
N GLN A 109 24.02 9.15 21.69
CA GLN A 109 22.56 9.24 21.61
C GLN A 109 22.09 9.53 20.18
N PHE A 110 22.77 10.43 19.46
CA PHE A 110 22.47 10.68 18.05
C PHE A 110 22.70 9.44 17.19
N GLY A 111 23.77 8.68 17.44
CA GLY A 111 24.02 7.39 16.78
C GLY A 111 22.88 6.39 17.01
N CYS A 112 22.42 6.25 18.25
CA CYS A 112 21.27 5.39 18.59
C CYS A 112 19.97 5.83 17.88
N ASN A 113 19.79 7.13 17.65
CA ASN A 113 18.61 7.69 16.98
C ASN A 113 18.77 7.79 15.45
N GLY A 114 19.83 7.25 14.86
CA GLY A 114 20.08 7.33 13.40
C GLY A 114 20.35 8.75 12.89
N ILE A 115 20.83 9.65 13.76
CA ILE A 115 21.18 11.03 13.42
C ILE A 115 22.67 11.11 13.11
N SER A 116 23.01 11.42 11.85
CA SER A 116 24.40 11.63 11.46
C SER A 116 24.91 13.01 11.89
N MET A 117 25.92 13.00 12.76
CA MET A 117 26.59 14.20 13.24
C MET A 117 28.01 14.29 12.67
N PHE A 118 28.43 15.49 12.27
CA PHE A 118 29.80 15.73 11.83
C PHE A 118 30.82 15.40 12.93
N ASN A 119 31.88 14.69 12.55
CA ASN A 119 32.98 14.35 13.45
C ASN A 119 34.26 15.05 13.02
N ASP A 120 34.66 16.06 13.80
CA ASP A 120 35.90 16.81 13.67
C ASP A 120 37.17 15.93 13.72
N GLN A 121 37.11 14.76 14.37
CA GLN A 121 38.23 13.82 14.44
C GLN A 121 38.36 12.92 13.20
N ALA A 122 37.35 12.89 12.33
CA ALA A 122 37.33 12.08 11.12
C ALA A 122 37.81 12.84 9.87
N ILE A 123 38.30 14.07 10.03
CA ILE A 123 38.88 14.86 8.93
C ILE A 123 40.14 14.14 8.41
N GLU A 124 40.21 13.90 7.10
CA GLU A 124 41.33 13.20 6.46
C GLU A 124 42.67 13.90 6.72
N ARG A 125 43.68 13.11 7.08
CA ARG A 125 45.05 13.57 7.37
C ARG A 125 45.73 14.03 6.08
N SER A 126 45.53 15.31 5.72
CA SER A 126 46.18 16.04 4.60
C SER A 126 45.44 17.33 4.26
N HIS A 127 44.16 17.47 4.68
CA HIS A 127 43.34 18.64 4.41
C HIS A 127 43.57 19.77 5.43
N THR A 128 43.44 21.02 4.98
CA THR A 128 43.41 22.18 5.87
C THR A 128 42.11 22.18 6.68
N ILE A 129 42.24 22.28 8.01
CA ILE A 129 41.12 22.09 8.97
C ILE A 129 40.04 23.17 8.81
N ALA A 130 40.43 24.43 8.58
CA ALA A 130 39.48 25.54 8.45
C ALA A 130 38.51 25.40 7.25
N PRO A 131 38.98 25.20 6.00
CA PRO A 131 38.08 24.99 4.88
C PRO A 131 37.13 23.79 5.05
N ALA A 132 37.64 22.69 5.62
CA ALA A 132 36.83 21.50 5.87
C ALA A 132 35.70 21.76 6.88
N LEU A 133 35.96 22.54 7.94
CA LEU A 133 34.94 22.92 8.92
C LEU A 133 33.91 23.89 8.33
N THR A 134 34.34 24.91 7.58
CA THR A 134 33.42 25.83 6.89
C THR A 134 32.50 25.07 5.93
N GLN A 135 33.05 24.11 5.18
CA GLN A 135 32.25 23.26 4.30
C GLN A 135 31.28 22.37 5.09
N ALA A 136 31.73 21.76 6.19
CA ALA A 136 30.87 20.94 7.05
C ALA A 136 29.70 21.73 7.65
N ILE A 137 29.94 23.00 8.06
CA ILE A 137 28.89 23.91 8.53
C ILE A 137 27.88 24.13 7.40
N ARG A 138 28.34 24.48 6.19
CA ARG A 138 27.43 24.73 5.05
C ARG A 138 26.66 23.49 4.61
N GLU A 139 27.25 22.31 4.73
CA GLU A 139 26.65 21.03 4.35
C GLU A 139 25.79 20.40 5.47
N SER A 140 25.54 21.13 6.56
CA SER A 140 24.72 20.67 7.69
C SER A 140 23.33 21.28 7.73
N ARG A 141 22.30 20.48 8.04
CA ARG A 141 20.91 20.98 8.14
C ARG A 141 20.62 21.70 9.46
N ILE A 142 21.19 21.21 10.55
CA ILE A 142 21.03 21.76 11.90
C ILE A 142 22.41 22.03 12.50
N SER A 143 22.58 23.20 13.12
CA SER A 143 23.79 23.55 13.87
C SER A 143 23.46 23.74 15.35
N ILE A 144 24.15 22.98 16.20
CA ILE A 144 24.03 23.06 17.66
C ILE A 144 25.24 23.80 18.21
N VAL A 145 25.00 24.90 18.93
CA VAL A 145 26.07 25.69 19.57
C VAL A 145 26.08 25.40 21.06
N VAL A 146 27.14 24.75 21.53
CA VAL A 146 27.34 24.41 22.95
C VAL A 146 28.20 25.51 23.60
N LEU A 147 27.54 26.39 24.33
CA LEU A 147 28.15 27.55 24.99
C LEU A 147 28.61 27.17 26.39
N THR A 148 29.92 27.24 26.61
CA THR A 148 30.56 27.04 27.91
C THR A 148 31.22 28.33 28.38
N LYS A 149 31.67 28.38 29.65
CA LYS A 149 32.42 29.53 30.19
C LYS A 149 33.65 29.90 29.36
N ASN A 150 34.33 28.91 28.76
CA ASN A 150 35.55 29.10 27.98
C ASN A 150 35.32 29.11 26.46
N TYR A 151 34.08 29.05 25.97
CA TYR A 151 33.81 29.01 24.53
C TYR A 151 34.47 30.16 23.76
N ALA A 152 34.41 31.37 24.32
CA ALA A 152 35.03 32.57 23.76
C ALA A 152 36.57 32.61 23.88
N SER A 153 37.23 31.60 24.48
CA SER A 153 38.70 31.54 24.56
C SER A 153 39.35 31.14 23.24
N SER A 154 38.58 30.54 22.33
CA SER A 154 39.05 29.99 21.07
C SER A 154 38.54 30.84 19.91
N SER A 155 39.43 31.42 19.12
CA SER A 155 39.05 32.14 17.89
C SER A 155 38.33 31.21 16.91
N TRP A 156 38.71 29.93 16.86
CA TRP A 156 38.04 28.93 16.03
C TRP A 156 36.55 28.79 16.35
N CYS A 157 36.18 28.76 17.64
CA CYS A 157 34.77 28.66 18.03
C CYS A 157 33.99 29.92 17.61
N LEU A 158 34.60 31.09 17.68
CA LEU A 158 33.98 32.36 17.27
C LEU A 158 33.84 32.46 15.74
N ASP A 159 34.82 31.96 14.99
CA ASP A 159 34.79 31.94 13.53
C ASP A 159 33.76 30.91 12.99
N GLU A 160 33.66 29.74 13.63
CA GLU A 160 32.57 28.78 13.36
C GLU A 160 31.20 29.39 13.63
N LEU A 161 31.06 30.12 14.75
CA LEU A 161 29.80 30.78 15.12
C LEU A 161 29.38 31.82 14.07
N LEU A 162 30.33 32.62 13.57
CA LEU A 162 30.08 33.57 12.49
C LEU A 162 29.57 32.87 11.23
N GLU A 163 30.19 31.76 10.84
CA GLU A 163 29.75 31.02 9.65
C GLU A 163 28.38 30.38 9.87
N ILE A 164 28.08 29.85 11.07
CA ILE A 164 26.77 29.29 11.41
C ILE A 164 25.67 30.34 11.29
N LEU A 165 25.87 31.54 11.83
CA LEU A 165 24.87 32.61 11.77
C LEU A 165 24.68 33.11 10.34
N LYS A 166 25.77 33.21 9.57
CA LYS A 166 25.69 33.51 8.14
C LYS A 166 24.85 32.46 7.39
N CYS A 167 25.08 31.17 7.66
CA CYS A 167 24.31 30.08 7.06
C CYS A 167 22.85 30.05 7.53
N LYS A 168 22.56 30.48 8.76
CA LYS A 168 21.19 30.68 9.25
C LYS A 168 20.44 31.72 8.43
N GLU A 169 21.06 32.86 8.15
CA GLU A 169 20.45 33.96 7.38
C GLU A 169 20.35 33.63 5.88
N GLU A 170 21.44 33.16 5.27
CA GLU A 170 21.50 32.92 3.82
C GLU A 170 20.83 31.62 3.39
N MET A 171 20.91 30.56 4.21
CA MET A 171 20.45 29.21 3.85
C MET A 171 19.29 28.70 4.71
N GLY A 172 18.87 29.43 5.74
CA GLY A 172 17.78 29.00 6.61
C GLY A 172 18.13 27.76 7.45
N GLN A 173 19.41 27.55 7.77
CA GLN A 173 19.82 26.49 8.69
C GLN A 173 19.19 26.67 10.07
N ILE A 174 18.78 25.56 10.69
CA ILE A 174 18.20 25.61 12.03
C ILE A 174 19.34 25.66 13.05
N VAL A 175 19.35 26.70 13.88
CA VAL A 175 20.33 26.85 14.95
C VAL A 175 19.68 26.54 16.30
N MET A 176 20.32 25.69 17.09
CA MET A 176 19.93 25.36 18.46
C MET A 176 21.07 25.73 19.42
N THR A 177 20.72 26.25 20.58
CA THR A 177 21.69 26.69 21.59
C THR A 177 21.59 25.81 22.83
N ILE A 178 22.76 25.48 23.40
CA ILE A 178 22.88 24.76 24.66
C ILE A 178 23.80 25.58 25.56
N PHE A 179 23.26 26.07 26.66
CA PHE A 179 23.99 26.86 27.65
C PHE A 179 24.50 25.93 28.75
N TYR A 180 25.74 25.46 28.59
CA TYR A 180 26.36 24.45 29.43
C TYR A 180 27.24 25.11 30.51
N GLY A 181 26.65 25.34 31.69
CA GLY A 181 27.33 25.98 32.82
C GLY A 181 27.61 27.47 32.64
N VAL A 182 26.87 28.15 31.75
CA VAL A 182 26.96 29.59 31.50
C VAL A 182 25.56 30.20 31.41
N ASP A 183 25.37 31.39 31.99
CA ASP A 183 24.12 32.14 31.88
C ASP A 183 24.00 32.77 30.48
N PRO A 184 22.87 32.63 29.77
CA PRO A 184 22.62 33.26 28.47
C PRO A 184 22.87 34.77 28.48
N SER A 185 22.57 35.46 29.58
CA SER A 185 22.79 36.89 29.77
C SER A 185 24.26 37.26 29.73
N ASN A 186 25.14 36.40 30.28
CA ASN A 186 26.57 36.61 30.26
C ASN A 186 27.16 36.40 28.86
N VAL A 187 26.58 35.50 28.05
CA VAL A 187 26.95 35.35 26.64
C VAL A 187 26.47 36.56 25.83
N ARG A 188 25.21 36.97 26.02
CA ARG A 188 24.57 38.07 25.28
C ARG A 188 25.22 39.42 25.53
N LYS A 189 25.58 39.72 26.78
CA LYS A 189 26.19 41.00 27.17
C LYS A 189 27.72 40.93 27.23
N GLN A 190 28.30 39.75 26.99
CA GLN A 190 29.73 39.47 27.17
C GLN A 190 30.24 39.95 28.54
N THR A 191 29.50 39.61 29.60
CA THR A 191 29.78 39.98 31.00
C THR A 191 30.23 38.78 31.83
N GLY A 192 30.61 39.03 33.09
CA GLY A 192 31.03 37.97 34.01
C GLY A 192 32.30 37.25 33.57
N ASP A 193 32.41 35.97 33.91
CA ASP A 193 33.60 35.18 33.60
C ASP A 193 33.75 34.90 32.09
N PHE A 194 32.63 34.69 31.38
CA PHE A 194 32.61 34.55 29.93
C PHE A 194 33.19 35.81 29.25
N GLY A 195 32.76 37.00 29.71
CA GLY A 195 33.26 38.28 29.23
C GLY A 195 34.74 38.52 29.46
N LYS A 196 35.27 38.10 30.62
CA LYS A 196 36.72 38.19 30.92
C LYS A 196 37.53 37.37 29.92
N VAL A 197 37.07 36.15 29.62
CA VAL A 197 37.70 35.27 28.63
C VAL A 197 37.64 35.91 27.24
N PHE A 198 36.48 36.41 26.82
CA PHE A 198 36.32 37.07 25.53
C PHE A 198 37.24 38.29 25.36
N LYS A 199 37.33 39.15 26.38
CA LYS A 199 38.25 40.31 26.37
C LYS A 199 39.71 39.90 26.18
N LYS A 200 40.12 38.79 26.80
CA LYS A 200 41.48 38.24 26.63
C LYS A 200 41.73 37.79 25.20
N THR A 201 40.78 37.08 24.58
CA THR A 201 40.87 36.63 23.19
C THR A 201 40.87 37.79 22.19
N CYS A 202 40.18 38.88 22.53
CA CYS A 202 40.15 40.11 21.72
C CYS A 202 41.44 40.94 21.84
N SER A 203 42.31 40.67 22.80
CA SER A 203 43.57 41.41 22.97
C SER A 203 44.51 41.15 21.80
N GLY A 204 44.71 42.16 20.94
CA GLY A 204 45.54 42.06 19.73
C GLY A 204 44.75 41.77 18.44
N LYS A 205 43.42 41.84 18.47
CA LYS A 205 42.53 41.72 17.30
C LYS A 205 42.05 43.08 16.80
N THR A 206 41.67 43.15 15.53
CA THR A 206 41.11 44.38 14.93
C THR A 206 39.76 44.73 15.56
N GLU A 207 39.40 46.02 15.58
CA GLU A 207 38.09 46.45 16.11
C GLU A 207 36.93 45.84 15.29
N GLU A 208 37.12 45.66 13.98
CA GLU A 208 36.14 45.03 13.10
C GLU A 208 35.89 43.56 13.50
N GLU A 209 36.94 42.75 13.73
CA GLU A 209 36.79 41.36 14.19
C GLU A 209 36.07 41.29 15.54
N LYS A 210 36.45 42.15 16.49
CA LYS A 210 35.82 42.20 17.82
C LYS A 210 34.33 42.49 17.72
N GLN A 211 33.96 43.45 16.88
CA GLN A 211 32.56 43.85 16.69
C GLN A 211 31.76 42.71 16.06
N ARG A 212 32.32 42.01 15.07
CA ARG A 212 31.66 40.85 14.44
C ARG A 212 31.44 39.71 15.43
N TRP A 213 32.46 39.34 16.22
CA TRP A 213 32.32 38.30 17.23
C TRP A 213 31.36 38.71 18.35
N SER A 214 31.38 39.97 18.79
CA SER A 214 30.46 40.49 19.80
C SER A 214 29.01 40.43 19.33
N GLN A 215 28.76 40.78 18.06
CA GLN A 215 27.42 40.71 17.47
C GLN A 215 26.95 39.25 17.38
N ALA A 216 27.79 38.35 16.89
CA ALA A 216 27.48 36.92 16.79
C ALA A 216 27.12 36.29 18.15
N LEU A 217 27.88 36.63 19.21
CA LEU A 217 27.60 36.17 20.57
C LEU A 217 26.29 36.75 21.12
N THR A 218 25.96 37.98 20.75
CA THR A 218 24.69 38.62 21.12
C THR A 218 23.52 37.91 20.44
N ASP A 219 23.64 37.62 19.15
CA ASP A 219 22.59 36.99 18.35
C ASP A 219 22.35 35.54 18.76
N VAL A 220 23.41 34.76 19.02
CA VAL A 220 23.28 33.39 19.52
C VAL A 220 22.71 33.37 20.93
N GLY A 221 23.08 34.33 21.79
CA GLY A 221 22.55 34.47 23.15
C GLY A 221 21.06 34.84 23.19
N ASN A 222 20.50 35.35 22.09
CA ASN A 222 19.06 35.63 21.95
C ASN A 222 18.25 34.41 21.46
N ILE A 223 18.90 33.34 20.99
CA ILE A 223 18.21 32.13 20.57
C ILE A 223 17.82 31.33 21.80
N ALA A 224 16.52 31.06 21.96
CA ALA A 224 16.01 30.18 23.00
C ALA A 224 16.61 28.78 22.85
N GLY A 225 17.19 28.28 23.94
CA GLY A 225 17.91 27.02 23.98
C GLY A 225 17.80 26.34 25.33
N GLU A 226 18.45 25.18 25.44
CA GLU A 226 18.45 24.40 26.68
C GLU A 226 19.50 24.94 27.64
N HIS A 227 19.12 25.10 28.90
CA HIS A 227 19.99 25.62 29.94
C HIS A 227 20.32 24.52 30.94
N PHE A 228 21.60 24.18 31.08
CA PHE A 228 22.05 23.04 31.90
C PHE A 228 21.56 23.12 33.36
N LEU A 229 21.48 24.32 33.93
CA LEU A 229 21.04 24.50 35.33
C LEU A 229 19.54 24.23 35.54
N ASN A 230 18.75 24.06 34.47
CA ASN A 230 17.33 23.74 34.57
C ASN A 230 17.07 22.22 34.65
N TRP A 231 18.14 21.41 34.59
CA TRP A 231 18.07 19.96 34.53
C TRP A 231 18.81 19.35 35.71
N ASP A 232 18.15 18.42 36.40
CA ASP A 232 18.78 17.66 37.48
C ASP A 232 19.75 16.61 36.95
N LYS A 233 19.52 16.08 35.73
CA LYS A 233 20.35 15.07 35.08
C LYS A 233 20.71 15.45 33.64
N GLU A 234 22.01 15.36 33.32
CA GLU A 234 22.54 15.61 31.97
C GLU A 234 21.94 14.66 30.93
N SER A 235 21.69 13.40 31.29
CA SER A 235 21.13 12.39 30.38
C SER A 235 19.74 12.76 29.87
N GLU A 236 18.87 13.27 30.74
CA GLU A 236 17.51 13.69 30.38
C GLU A 236 17.53 14.89 29.42
N MET A 237 18.46 15.83 29.65
CA MET A 237 18.71 16.95 28.74
C MET A 237 19.17 16.45 27.37
N ILE A 238 20.12 15.50 27.31
CA ILE A 238 20.62 14.91 26.06
C ILE A 238 19.50 14.17 25.31
N GLU A 239 18.67 13.41 26.01
CA GLU A 239 17.52 12.72 25.42
C GLU A 239 16.52 13.71 24.81
N LYS A 240 16.20 14.78 25.53
CA LYS A 240 15.34 15.86 25.00
C LYS A 240 15.95 16.50 23.76
N ILE A 241 17.24 16.85 23.79
CA ILE A 241 17.93 17.45 22.64
C ILE A 241 17.87 16.51 21.42
N ALA A 242 18.13 15.21 21.62
CA ALA A 242 18.06 14.23 20.54
C ALA A 242 16.64 14.07 19.97
N ARG A 243 15.61 14.14 20.83
CA ARG A 243 14.20 14.13 20.43
C ARG A 243 13.85 15.37 19.60
N ASP A 244 14.24 16.56 20.07
CA ASP A 244 13.96 17.83 19.40
C ASP A 244 14.65 17.91 18.03
N VAL A 245 15.90 17.46 17.95
CA VAL A 245 16.65 17.35 16.69
C VAL A 245 15.97 16.36 15.74
N SER A 246 15.59 15.18 16.22
CA SER A 246 14.87 14.18 15.42
C SER A 246 13.56 14.75 14.87
N ASN A 247 12.75 15.39 15.72
CA ASN A 247 11.50 16.02 15.33
C ASN A 247 11.71 17.13 14.30
N LYS A 248 12.75 17.96 14.45
CA LYS A 248 13.11 18.98 13.44
C LYS A 248 13.59 18.39 12.13
N LEU A 249 14.29 17.25 12.14
CA LEU A 249 14.69 16.53 10.93
C LEU A 249 13.49 15.86 10.24
N ASN A 250 12.55 15.32 11.02
CA ASN A 250 11.33 14.62 10.59
C ASN A 250 10.14 15.57 10.36
N SER A 251 10.30 16.88 10.60
CA SER A 251 9.27 17.91 10.33
C SER A 251 8.85 17.99 8.86
N THR A 252 9.64 17.40 7.96
CA THR A 252 9.17 17.04 6.62
C THR A 252 8.22 15.86 6.76
N VAL A 253 6.92 16.13 6.79
CA VAL A 253 5.85 15.12 6.67
C VAL A 253 6.22 14.17 5.54
N SER A 254 6.21 12.86 5.82
CA SER A 254 6.47 11.87 4.78
C SER A 254 5.48 12.10 3.63
N ARG A 255 6.02 12.40 2.45
CA ARG A 255 5.22 12.52 1.22
C ARG A 255 4.87 11.16 0.64
N ASP A 256 5.28 10.07 1.28
CA ASP A 256 5.09 8.71 0.78
C ASP A 256 3.60 8.39 0.61
N PHE A 257 2.73 9.08 1.36
CA PHE A 257 1.28 8.88 1.36
C PHE A 257 0.48 10.07 0.80
N GLU A 258 1.09 11.24 0.56
CA GLU A 258 0.38 12.44 0.03
C GLU A 258 -0.27 12.17 -1.34
N ASP A 259 0.33 11.28 -2.13
CA ASP A 259 -0.13 10.91 -3.46
C ASP A 259 -1.12 9.74 -3.46
N MET A 260 -1.43 9.15 -2.30
CA MET A 260 -2.35 8.02 -2.20
C MET A 260 -3.80 8.48 -2.10
N VAL A 261 -4.63 7.94 -2.99
CA VAL A 261 -6.05 8.28 -3.07
C VAL A 261 -6.82 7.60 -1.94
N GLY A 262 -7.69 8.34 -1.26
CA GLY A 262 -8.63 7.81 -0.26
C GLY A 262 -8.02 7.44 1.09
N ILE A 263 -6.70 7.58 1.28
CA ILE A 263 -6.02 7.17 2.52
C ILE A 263 -6.51 7.94 3.75
N GLU A 264 -6.84 9.22 3.60
CA GLU A 264 -7.28 10.05 4.73
C GLU A 264 -8.63 9.61 5.29
N ALA A 265 -9.54 9.14 4.45
CA ALA A 265 -10.80 8.57 4.93
C ALA A 265 -10.59 7.32 5.79
N HIS A 266 -9.59 6.49 5.46
CA HIS A 266 -9.21 5.34 6.29
C HIS A 266 -8.54 5.79 7.60
N LEU A 267 -7.67 6.80 7.54
CA LEU A 267 -6.97 7.33 8.72
C LEU A 267 -7.92 8.01 9.70
N ASP A 268 -8.93 8.75 9.23
CA ASP A 268 -9.94 9.38 10.07
C ASP A 268 -10.80 8.33 10.79
N LYS A 269 -11.25 7.29 10.07
CA LYS A 269 -11.95 6.15 10.67
C LYS A 269 -11.08 5.45 11.72
N MET A 270 -9.81 5.20 11.42
CA MET A 270 -8.89 4.57 12.37
C MET A 270 -8.62 5.44 13.60
N GLN A 271 -8.45 6.75 13.43
CA GLN A 271 -8.27 7.67 14.56
C GLN A 271 -9.48 7.66 15.50
N SER A 272 -10.70 7.61 14.93
CA SER A 272 -11.93 7.48 15.73
C SER A 272 -12.02 6.15 16.48
N LEU A 273 -11.48 5.05 15.94
CA LEU A 273 -11.46 3.75 16.61
C LEU A 273 -10.38 3.65 17.70
N LEU A 274 -9.29 4.40 17.53
CA LEU A 274 -8.16 4.39 18.48
C LEU A 274 -8.42 5.26 19.71
N ASN A 275 -9.43 6.14 19.71
CA ASN A 275 -9.76 7.04 20.82
C ASN A 275 -8.51 7.63 21.48
N LEU A 276 -7.72 8.40 20.73
CA LEU A 276 -6.42 8.88 21.21
C LEU A 276 -6.52 9.82 22.43
N ASP A 277 -7.71 10.37 22.67
CA ASP A 277 -8.01 11.24 23.82
C ASP A 277 -8.27 10.46 25.12
N ASP A 278 -8.54 9.15 25.03
CA ASP A 278 -8.72 8.27 26.19
C ASP A 278 -7.37 7.68 26.61
N GLU A 279 -6.79 8.19 27.68
CA GLU A 279 -5.53 7.65 28.24
C GLU A 279 -5.77 6.42 29.15
N GLY A 280 -7.01 5.94 29.29
CA GLY A 280 -7.33 4.75 30.08
C GLY A 280 -6.85 3.46 29.44
N GLY A 281 -5.77 2.87 29.96
CA GLY A 281 -5.30 1.52 29.61
C GLY A 281 -4.76 1.36 28.19
N ALA A 282 -4.32 0.14 27.88
CA ALA A 282 -3.89 -0.26 26.55
C ALA A 282 -5.07 -0.77 25.71
N MET A 283 -5.09 -0.40 24.42
CA MET A 283 -6.16 -0.79 23.49
C MET A 283 -5.64 -1.58 22.30
N PHE A 284 -6.37 -2.64 21.96
CA PHE A 284 -6.17 -3.43 20.74
C PHE A 284 -7.16 -3.02 19.66
N VAL A 285 -6.67 -2.83 18.44
CA VAL A 285 -7.50 -2.58 17.25
C VAL A 285 -7.07 -3.50 16.13
N GLY A 286 -8.02 -4.25 15.56
CA GLY A 286 -7.80 -5.08 14.39
C GLY A 286 -8.09 -4.35 13.09
N ILE A 287 -7.26 -4.51 12.06
CA ILE A 287 -7.55 -4.12 10.68
C ILE A 287 -7.69 -5.41 9.87
N CYS A 288 -8.90 -5.68 9.38
CA CYS A 288 -9.20 -6.90 8.65
C CYS A 288 -9.73 -6.62 7.25
N GLY A 289 -9.49 -7.54 6.32
CA GLY A 289 -9.97 -7.44 4.96
C GLY A 289 -9.21 -8.35 4.00
N PRO A 290 -9.65 -8.44 2.74
CA PRO A 290 -9.08 -9.36 1.77
C PRO A 290 -7.60 -9.07 1.45
N ALA A 291 -6.91 -10.09 0.94
CA ALA A 291 -5.54 -9.97 0.46
C ALA A 291 -5.45 -8.87 -0.63
N GLY A 292 -4.46 -7.98 -0.50
CA GLY A 292 -4.22 -6.91 -1.49
C GLY A 292 -5.14 -5.68 -1.40
N ILE A 293 -6.03 -5.58 -0.40
CA ILE A 293 -6.90 -4.42 -0.20
C ILE A 293 -6.15 -3.16 0.28
N GLY A 294 -4.98 -3.33 0.88
CA GLY A 294 -4.15 -2.21 1.38
C GLY A 294 -4.04 -2.08 2.91
N LYS A 295 -4.34 -3.13 3.68
CA LYS A 295 -4.21 -3.16 5.16
C LYS A 295 -2.84 -2.64 5.63
N THR A 296 -1.75 -3.23 5.14
CA THR A 296 -0.37 -2.83 5.42
C THR A 296 -0.11 -1.37 5.08
N THR A 297 -0.69 -0.87 3.97
CA THR A 297 -0.53 0.53 3.54
C THR A 297 -1.20 1.48 4.53
N ILE A 298 -2.43 1.16 4.96
CA ILE A 298 -3.16 1.94 5.97
C ILE A 298 -2.39 1.95 7.29
N ALA A 299 -1.94 0.77 7.75
CA ALA A 299 -1.17 0.65 8.99
C ALA A 299 0.15 1.44 8.94
N ARG A 300 0.86 1.42 7.80
CA ARG A 300 2.12 2.18 7.64
C ARG A 300 1.88 3.69 7.63
N ALA A 301 0.83 4.15 6.95
CA ALA A 301 0.44 5.56 6.96
C ALA A 301 0.10 6.04 8.38
N LEU A 302 -0.62 5.20 9.13
CA LEU A 302 -0.99 5.46 10.51
C LEU A 302 0.22 5.54 11.45
N HIS A 303 1.17 4.60 11.32
CA HIS A 303 2.43 4.63 12.07
C HIS A 303 3.21 5.92 11.80
N SER A 304 3.30 6.33 10.53
CA SER A 304 3.99 7.57 10.15
C SER A 304 3.35 8.82 10.77
N ARG A 305 2.03 8.82 10.98
CA ARG A 305 1.29 9.98 11.52
C ARG A 305 1.27 10.00 13.05
N LEU A 306 1.18 8.84 13.70
CA LEU A 306 0.98 8.75 15.14
C LEU A 306 2.25 8.52 15.95
N SER A 307 3.32 7.97 15.35
CA SER A 307 4.55 7.58 16.08
C SER A 307 5.15 8.67 16.97
N SER A 308 5.05 9.95 16.59
CA SER A 308 5.58 11.08 17.37
C SER A 308 4.84 11.34 18.68
N GLY A 309 3.61 10.84 18.85
CA GLY A 309 2.81 10.99 20.06
C GLY A 309 3.05 9.93 21.15
N PHE A 310 3.90 8.93 20.88
CA PHE A 310 4.18 7.82 21.78
C PHE A 310 5.64 7.83 22.23
N GLN A 311 5.95 7.23 23.39
CA GLN A 311 7.32 7.16 23.89
C GLN A 311 8.17 6.23 23.03
N HIS A 312 7.59 5.10 22.63
CA HIS A 312 8.16 4.15 21.69
C HIS A 312 7.12 3.73 20.65
N SER A 313 7.59 3.50 19.42
CA SER A 313 6.75 2.98 18.34
C SER A 313 7.46 1.87 17.58
N CYS A 314 6.74 0.82 17.21
CA CYS A 314 7.28 -0.29 16.43
C CYS A 314 6.34 -0.73 15.32
N PHE A 315 6.90 -0.96 14.14
CA PHE A 315 6.24 -1.64 13.04
C PHE A 315 6.90 -3.02 12.81
N MET A 316 6.16 -4.08 13.12
CA MET A 316 6.54 -5.45 12.81
C MET A 316 5.97 -5.86 11.46
N GLU A 317 6.78 -5.69 10.41
CA GLU A 317 6.41 -6.07 9.03
C GLU A 317 6.40 -7.60 8.84
N ASN A 318 5.42 -8.08 8.05
CA ASN A 318 5.34 -9.44 7.50
C ASN A 318 5.53 -10.56 8.53
N LEU A 319 4.65 -10.65 9.53
CA LEU A 319 4.66 -11.74 10.49
C LEU A 319 4.22 -13.09 9.87
N ARG A 320 3.46 -13.03 8.77
CA ARG A 320 3.03 -14.18 7.96
C ARG A 320 4.17 -15.13 7.63
N GLY A 321 4.01 -16.41 7.95
CA GLY A 321 5.00 -17.46 7.67
C GLY A 321 6.30 -17.40 8.51
N SER A 322 6.44 -16.46 9.45
CA SER A 322 7.59 -16.40 10.37
C SER A 322 7.65 -17.63 11.31
N CYS A 323 6.48 -18.25 11.56
CA CYS A 323 6.32 -19.46 12.36
C CYS A 323 6.76 -20.75 11.63
N CYS A 324 6.64 -20.79 10.30
CA CYS A 324 6.67 -22.07 9.55
C CYS A 324 8.07 -22.56 9.14
N ASN A 325 9.12 -21.73 9.28
CA ASN A 325 10.43 -21.99 8.64
C ASN A 325 11.63 -22.17 9.58
N SER A 326 11.47 -22.16 10.91
CA SER A 326 12.63 -22.10 11.81
C SER A 326 13.07 -23.42 12.45
N GLY A 327 12.33 -24.53 12.30
CA GLY A 327 12.67 -25.79 12.98
C GLY A 327 12.72 -25.68 14.51
N LEU A 328 12.14 -24.61 15.06
CA LEU A 328 12.05 -24.34 16.50
C LEU A 328 10.74 -24.90 17.04
N ASP A 329 10.72 -25.23 18.32
CA ASP A 329 9.49 -25.52 19.04
C ASP A 329 8.66 -24.24 19.26
N GLU A 330 7.41 -24.41 19.69
CA GLU A 330 6.49 -23.29 19.91
C GLU A 330 7.08 -22.24 20.86
N TYR A 331 7.72 -22.69 21.94
CA TYR A 331 8.33 -21.80 22.92
C TYR A 331 9.47 -20.97 22.32
N GLY A 332 10.38 -21.61 21.57
CA GLY A 332 11.49 -20.93 20.89
C GLY A 332 11.03 -19.92 19.83
N LEU A 333 9.94 -20.22 19.13
CA LEU A 333 9.29 -19.29 18.20
C LEU A 333 8.75 -18.04 18.90
N LYS A 334 7.96 -18.23 19.97
CA LYS A 334 7.40 -17.12 20.76
C LYS A 334 8.53 -16.24 21.32
N LEU A 335 9.60 -16.85 21.83
CA LEU A 335 10.74 -16.14 22.40
C LEU A 335 11.50 -15.31 21.36
N ARG A 336 11.72 -15.86 20.15
CA ARG A 336 12.36 -15.14 19.06
C ARG A 336 11.52 -13.95 18.57
N LEU A 337 10.20 -14.09 18.53
CA LEU A 337 9.29 -12.99 18.16
C LEU A 337 9.37 -11.85 19.17
N GLN A 338 9.37 -12.17 20.48
CA GLN A 338 9.55 -11.17 21.52
C GLN A 338 10.93 -10.47 21.44
N GLU A 339 12.01 -11.20 21.15
CA GLU A 339 13.35 -10.62 20.92
C GLU A 339 13.33 -9.59 19.79
N LEU A 340 12.68 -9.94 18.68
CA LEU A 340 12.56 -9.08 17.51
C LEU A 340 11.74 -7.81 17.81
N LEU A 341 10.63 -7.93 18.53
CA LEU A 341 9.82 -6.77 18.91
C LEU A 341 10.60 -5.82 19.82
N LEU A 342 11.16 -6.35 20.91
CA LEU A 342 11.85 -5.54 21.91
C LEU A 342 13.15 -4.93 21.37
N SER A 343 13.90 -5.65 20.53
CA SER A 343 15.08 -5.09 19.85
C SER A 343 14.72 -3.93 18.93
N LYS A 344 13.59 -4.00 18.22
CA LYS A 344 13.08 -2.88 17.41
C LYS A 344 12.57 -1.71 18.26
N ILE A 345 11.86 -1.97 19.36
CA ILE A 345 11.33 -0.93 20.26
C ILE A 345 12.47 -0.14 20.91
N PHE A 346 13.51 -0.83 21.39
CA PHE A 346 14.62 -0.22 22.14
C PHE A 346 15.84 0.11 21.27
N ASN A 347 15.80 -0.18 19.96
CA ASN A 347 16.94 -0.04 19.04
C ASN A 347 18.21 -0.76 19.53
N GLN A 348 18.05 -1.92 20.17
CA GLN A 348 19.13 -2.72 20.73
C GLN A 348 19.30 -4.04 19.97
N ASN A 349 20.31 -4.09 19.11
CA ASN A 349 20.64 -5.30 18.37
C ASN A 349 21.25 -6.36 19.30
N GLY A 350 20.80 -7.61 19.17
CA GLY A 350 21.34 -8.75 19.93
C GLY A 350 20.78 -8.89 21.35
N MET A 351 19.64 -8.25 21.64
CA MET A 351 18.93 -8.44 22.89
C MET A 351 18.50 -9.92 23.02
N ARG A 352 18.86 -10.55 24.14
CA ARG A 352 18.42 -11.91 24.47
C ARG A 352 17.41 -11.86 25.60
N ILE A 353 16.37 -12.67 25.49
CA ILE A 353 15.41 -12.91 26.57
C ILE A 353 15.43 -14.38 26.95
N TYR A 354 15.11 -14.63 28.22
CA TYR A 354 15.20 -15.97 28.81
C TYR A 354 13.81 -16.56 29.10
N HIS A 355 12.75 -15.74 28.98
CA HIS A 355 11.37 -16.11 29.28
C HIS A 355 10.37 -15.27 28.48
N LEU A 356 9.15 -15.79 28.32
CA LEU A 356 8.05 -15.16 27.58
C LEU A 356 7.32 -14.02 28.33
N GLY A 357 7.79 -13.65 29.53
CA GLY A 357 7.26 -12.52 30.30
C GLY A 357 7.99 -11.19 30.03
N ALA A 358 9.01 -11.20 29.19
CA ALA A 358 9.91 -10.07 29.03
C ALA A 358 9.26 -8.83 28.40
N ILE A 359 8.22 -9.01 27.57
CA ILE A 359 7.45 -7.87 27.04
C ILE A 359 6.72 -7.17 28.18
N LYS A 360 5.94 -7.93 28.98
CA LYS A 360 5.18 -7.39 30.12
C LYS A 360 6.08 -6.63 31.09
N GLU A 361 7.20 -7.23 31.51
CA GLU A 361 8.14 -6.61 32.45
C GLU A 361 8.76 -5.31 31.94
N ARG A 362 8.87 -5.14 30.61
CA ARG A 362 9.58 -4.00 30.01
C ARG A 362 8.65 -2.91 29.48
N LEU A 363 7.41 -3.26 29.13
CA LEU A 363 6.47 -2.35 28.48
C LEU A 363 5.27 -1.98 29.36
N CYS A 364 5.08 -2.59 30.53
CA CYS A 364 3.90 -2.36 31.38
C CYS A 364 3.71 -0.91 31.85
N ASP A 365 4.77 -0.11 31.89
CA ASP A 365 4.71 1.30 32.33
C ASP A 365 4.93 2.29 31.18
N LEU A 366 5.09 1.79 29.95
CA LEU A 366 5.44 2.60 28.79
C LEU A 366 4.25 2.80 27.86
N LYS A 367 4.06 4.05 27.42
CA LYS A 367 3.07 4.41 26.40
C LYS A 367 3.62 4.10 25.01
N VAL A 368 3.19 2.96 24.43
CA VAL A 368 3.74 2.43 23.17
C VAL A 368 2.71 2.35 22.03
N LEU A 369 3.19 2.52 20.80
CA LEU A 369 2.44 2.23 19.57
C LEU A 369 3.05 1.02 18.87
N ILE A 370 2.34 -0.10 18.81
CA ILE A 370 2.83 -1.32 18.17
C ILE A 370 1.91 -1.68 17.01
N ILE A 371 2.49 -1.91 15.83
CA ILE A 371 1.77 -2.45 14.66
C ILE A 371 2.32 -3.84 14.34
N LEU A 372 1.45 -4.83 14.38
CA LEU A 372 1.69 -6.22 14.01
C LEU A 372 1.07 -6.47 12.64
N ASP A 373 1.91 -6.56 11.60
CA ASP A 373 1.44 -6.63 10.22
C ASP A 373 1.40 -8.07 9.68
N ASP A 374 0.29 -8.42 9.03
CA ASP A 374 -0.03 -9.71 8.42
C ASP A 374 0.09 -10.89 9.40
N VAL A 375 -0.63 -10.82 10.52
CA VAL A 375 -0.72 -11.90 11.50
C VAL A 375 -1.61 -13.03 10.97
N ASP A 376 -1.09 -14.26 10.92
CA ASP A 376 -1.77 -15.44 10.35
C ASP A 376 -1.97 -16.60 11.35
N ASP A 377 -1.42 -16.51 12.56
CA ASP A 377 -1.53 -17.52 13.61
C ASP A 377 -1.75 -16.85 14.97
N LEU A 378 -2.70 -17.36 15.77
CA LEU A 378 -2.99 -16.90 17.13
C LEU A 378 -1.74 -16.91 18.01
N LYS A 379 -0.85 -17.89 17.81
CA LYS A 379 0.40 -18.01 18.58
C LYS A 379 1.31 -16.78 18.44
N GLN A 380 1.24 -16.07 17.32
CA GLN A 380 2.00 -14.84 17.10
C GLN A 380 1.46 -13.69 17.96
N LEU A 381 0.13 -13.60 18.12
CA LEU A 381 -0.48 -12.64 19.04
C LEU A 381 -0.17 -12.98 20.48
N GLU A 382 -0.36 -14.23 20.90
CA GLU A 382 -0.01 -14.68 22.25
C GLU A 382 1.48 -14.44 22.58
N ALA A 383 2.36 -14.49 21.57
CA ALA A 383 3.77 -14.17 21.76
C ALA A 383 4.01 -12.67 21.97
N LEU A 384 3.35 -11.82 21.18
CA LEU A 384 3.73 -10.42 21.03
C LEU A 384 2.85 -9.46 21.84
N ALA A 385 1.58 -9.80 22.06
CA ALA A 385 0.58 -8.93 22.64
C ALA A 385 -0.65 -9.70 23.16
N ASP A 386 -0.45 -10.60 24.13
CA ASP A 386 -1.50 -11.47 24.70
C ASP A 386 -2.52 -10.72 25.57
N GLU A 387 -2.02 -9.93 26.54
CA GLU A 387 -2.86 -9.19 27.49
C GLU A 387 -2.64 -7.67 27.38
N THR A 388 -3.70 -6.88 27.63
CA THR A 388 -3.60 -5.41 27.70
C THR A 388 -2.68 -4.93 28.81
N ASN A 389 -2.57 -5.68 29.91
CA ASN A 389 -1.72 -5.34 31.05
C ASN A 389 -0.21 -5.49 30.77
N TRP A 390 0.17 -5.94 29.56
CA TRP A 390 1.58 -5.96 29.12
C TRP A 390 2.09 -4.57 28.76
N PHE A 391 1.19 -3.60 28.55
CA PHE A 391 1.51 -2.28 28.06
C PHE A 391 0.98 -1.20 29.00
N GLY A 392 1.69 -0.07 29.07
CA GLY A 392 1.28 1.06 29.89
C GLY A 392 0.06 1.79 29.37
N ASP A 393 -0.50 2.65 30.23
CA ASP A 393 -1.67 3.46 29.93
C ASP A 393 -1.47 4.33 28.68
N GLY A 394 -2.54 4.44 27.88
CA GLY A 394 -2.52 5.15 26.61
C GLY A 394 -1.83 4.40 25.46
N SER A 395 -1.38 3.15 25.66
CA SER A 395 -0.78 2.33 24.59
C SER A 395 -1.80 1.90 23.54
N ARG A 396 -1.34 1.75 22.29
CA ARG A 396 -2.15 1.33 21.15
C ARG A 396 -1.47 0.22 20.38
N ILE A 397 -2.14 -0.92 20.27
CA ILE A 397 -1.66 -2.11 19.55
C ILE A 397 -2.60 -2.36 18.38
N ILE A 398 -2.04 -2.39 17.18
CA ILE A 398 -2.76 -2.51 15.92
C ILE A 398 -2.35 -3.80 15.24
N VAL A 399 -3.32 -4.64 14.91
CA VAL A 399 -3.08 -5.94 14.27
C VAL A 399 -3.69 -5.91 12.89
N THR A 400 -2.92 -6.21 11.84
CA THR A 400 -3.48 -6.43 10.49
C THR A 400 -3.58 -7.92 10.19
N THR A 401 -4.71 -8.37 9.65
CA THR A 401 -4.91 -9.79 9.29
C THR A 401 -5.96 -9.96 8.20
N GLU A 402 -5.93 -11.09 7.50
CA GLU A 402 -7.00 -11.55 6.60
C GLU A 402 -8.07 -12.35 7.36
N ASP A 403 -7.74 -12.86 8.56
CA ASP A 403 -8.56 -13.79 9.34
C ASP A 403 -9.28 -13.09 10.49
N GLN A 404 -10.59 -12.89 10.32
CA GLN A 404 -11.45 -12.28 11.35
C GLN A 404 -11.61 -13.18 12.58
N GLU A 405 -11.48 -14.50 12.43
CA GLU A 405 -11.63 -15.43 13.53
C GLU A 405 -10.48 -15.28 14.53
N LEU A 406 -9.27 -15.06 14.04
CA LEU A 406 -8.08 -14.83 14.84
C LEU A 406 -8.26 -13.63 15.80
N LEU A 407 -8.84 -12.52 15.29
CA LEU A 407 -9.15 -11.36 16.11
C LEU A 407 -10.21 -11.66 17.19
N LYS A 408 -11.24 -12.45 16.84
CA LYS A 408 -12.30 -12.84 17.78
C LYS A 408 -11.80 -13.80 18.85
N GLN A 409 -10.97 -14.78 18.49
CA GLN A 409 -10.36 -15.72 19.43
C GLN A 409 -9.51 -15.00 20.48
N HIS A 410 -8.83 -13.92 20.08
CA HIS A 410 -8.06 -13.05 20.96
C HIS A 410 -8.91 -11.93 21.64
N ASN A 411 -10.24 -11.97 21.54
CA ASN A 411 -11.15 -10.98 22.12
C ASN A 411 -10.92 -9.52 21.67
N ILE A 412 -10.44 -9.30 20.44
CA ILE A 412 -10.29 -7.95 19.86
C ILE A 412 -11.64 -7.50 19.30
N ASN A 413 -12.40 -6.76 20.11
CA ASN A 413 -13.74 -6.29 19.73
C ASN A 413 -13.72 -5.10 18.76
N ASN A 414 -12.67 -4.27 18.81
CA ASN A 414 -12.54 -3.10 17.95
C ASN A 414 -11.86 -3.50 16.64
N THR A 415 -12.65 -3.87 15.64
CA THR A 415 -12.14 -4.28 14.32
C THR A 415 -12.60 -3.33 13.23
N TYR A 416 -11.65 -2.78 12.48
CA TYR A 416 -11.88 -2.06 11.24
C TYR A 416 -11.84 -3.02 10.06
N ILE A 417 -13.00 -3.28 9.45
CA ILE A 417 -13.10 -4.03 8.19
C ILE A 417 -12.86 -3.05 7.04
N VAL A 418 -11.82 -3.29 6.25
CA VAL A 418 -11.43 -2.44 5.14
C VAL A 418 -12.32 -2.72 3.93
N ASP A 419 -13.15 -1.75 3.57
CA ASP A 419 -13.97 -1.79 2.38
C ASP A 419 -13.15 -1.57 1.11
N PHE A 420 -13.68 -2.05 -0.02
CA PHE A 420 -13.12 -1.73 -1.34
C PHE A 420 -13.23 -0.23 -1.64
N PRO A 421 -12.23 0.34 -2.34
CA PRO A 421 -12.33 1.73 -2.79
C PRO A 421 -13.53 1.90 -3.73
N THR A 422 -14.11 3.09 -3.72
CA THR A 422 -15.18 3.44 -4.65
C THR A 422 -14.67 3.33 -6.09
N GLN A 423 -15.56 3.17 -7.08
CA GLN A 423 -15.14 3.13 -8.48
C GLN A 423 -14.36 4.40 -8.88
N VAL A 424 -14.71 5.55 -8.30
CA VAL A 424 -14.01 6.82 -8.50
C VAL A 424 -12.59 6.75 -7.94
N ASP A 425 -12.42 6.29 -6.70
CA ASP A 425 -11.11 6.16 -6.08
C ASP A 425 -10.26 5.10 -6.79
N ALA A 426 -10.83 3.94 -7.12
CA ALA A 426 -10.17 2.88 -7.88
C ALA A 426 -9.64 3.39 -9.22
N ARG A 427 -10.44 4.18 -9.95
CA ARG A 427 -10.00 4.82 -11.19
C ARG A 427 -8.85 5.79 -10.96
N GLN A 428 -8.94 6.63 -9.92
CA GLN A 428 -7.86 7.57 -9.60
C GLN A 428 -6.57 6.86 -9.18
N ILE A 429 -6.66 5.80 -8.37
CA ILE A 429 -5.52 4.94 -7.99
C ILE A 429 -4.84 4.40 -9.24
N PHE A 430 -5.62 3.81 -10.16
CA PHE A 430 -5.09 3.27 -11.39
C PHE A 430 -4.45 4.34 -12.27
N CYS A 431 -5.13 5.47 -12.49
CA CYS A 431 -4.62 6.57 -13.31
C CYS A 431 -3.33 7.15 -12.73
N ARG A 432 -3.24 7.24 -11.40
CA ARG A 432 -2.03 7.75 -10.72
C ARG A 432 -0.83 6.86 -10.99
N ILE A 433 -1.04 5.54 -11.01
CA ILE A 433 0.03 4.56 -11.21
C ILE A 433 0.41 4.49 -12.70
N ALA A 434 -0.58 4.38 -13.59
CA ALA A 434 -0.36 4.24 -15.03
C ALA A 434 0.14 5.54 -15.69
N PHE A 435 -0.40 6.70 -15.30
CA PHE A 435 -0.18 7.98 -15.98
C PHE A 435 0.48 9.06 -15.11
N ARG A 436 0.63 8.86 -13.80
CA ARG A 436 1.02 9.92 -12.83
C ARG A 436 0.04 11.10 -12.77
N GLN A 437 -1.23 10.85 -13.09
CA GLN A 437 -2.30 11.85 -13.09
C GLN A 437 -3.55 11.25 -12.43
N LEU A 438 -4.46 12.09 -11.93
CA LEU A 438 -5.71 11.62 -11.33
C LEU A 438 -6.76 11.18 -12.37
N SER A 439 -6.56 11.57 -13.63
CA SER A 439 -7.47 11.27 -14.74
C SER A 439 -6.76 10.54 -15.88
N ALA A 440 -7.53 9.78 -16.64
CA ALA A 440 -7.05 9.13 -17.86
C ALA A 440 -6.80 10.17 -18.96
N PRO A 441 -5.71 10.05 -19.74
CA PRO A 441 -5.53 10.81 -20.97
C PRO A 441 -6.61 10.48 -22.00
N HIS A 442 -6.84 11.40 -22.93
CA HIS A 442 -7.83 11.22 -23.98
C HIS A 442 -7.57 9.95 -24.81
N GLY A 443 -8.60 9.12 -24.98
CA GLY A 443 -8.54 7.84 -25.70
C GLY A 443 -8.31 6.63 -24.80
N PHE A 444 -7.97 6.82 -23.51
CA PHE A 444 -7.75 5.72 -22.55
C PHE A 444 -8.94 5.51 -21.60
N GLU A 445 -9.97 6.35 -21.63
CA GLU A 445 -11.07 6.34 -20.65
C GLU A 445 -11.79 4.99 -20.61
N LYS A 446 -12.16 4.45 -21.78
CA LYS A 446 -12.82 3.13 -21.86
C LYS A 446 -11.91 1.99 -21.39
N LEU A 447 -10.61 2.07 -21.69
CA LEU A 447 -9.63 1.06 -21.29
C LEU A 447 -9.43 1.06 -19.77
N VAL A 448 -9.42 2.25 -19.16
CA VAL A 448 -9.34 2.39 -17.69
C VAL A 448 -10.55 1.76 -17.02
N GLU A 449 -11.77 2.04 -17.48
CA GLU A 449 -12.98 1.43 -16.92
C GLU A 449 -12.96 -0.10 -17.05
N ARG A 450 -12.44 -0.61 -18.19
CA ARG A 450 -12.26 -2.05 -18.39
C ARG A 450 -11.26 -2.65 -17.40
N VAL A 451 -10.12 -2.00 -17.16
CA VAL A 451 -9.13 -2.45 -16.16
C VAL A 451 -9.73 -2.45 -14.75
N VAL A 452 -10.42 -1.37 -14.37
CA VAL A 452 -11.03 -1.23 -13.05
C VAL A 452 -12.07 -2.33 -12.82
N SER A 453 -12.90 -2.63 -13.84
CA SER A 453 -13.85 -3.74 -13.84
C SER A 453 -13.17 -5.11 -13.73
N LEU A 454 -12.07 -5.34 -14.45
CA LEU A 454 -11.29 -6.58 -14.37
C LEU A 454 -10.68 -6.79 -13.00
N CYS A 455 -10.12 -5.74 -12.39
CA CYS A 455 -9.54 -5.79 -11.05
C CYS A 455 -10.59 -5.75 -9.93
N SER A 456 -11.85 -5.48 -10.27
CA SER A 456 -12.96 -5.35 -9.32
C SER A 456 -12.63 -4.41 -8.15
N ASN A 457 -12.00 -3.29 -8.48
CA ASN A 457 -11.56 -2.25 -7.53
C ASN A 457 -10.46 -2.68 -6.53
N LEU A 458 -9.86 -3.87 -6.63
CA LEU A 458 -8.79 -4.29 -5.72
C LEU A 458 -7.51 -3.46 -5.92
N PRO A 459 -7.03 -2.68 -4.93
CA PRO A 459 -5.85 -1.82 -5.06
C PRO A 459 -4.58 -2.53 -5.55
N LEU A 460 -4.31 -3.73 -5.06
CA LEU A 460 -3.18 -4.53 -5.53
C LEU A 460 -3.28 -4.84 -7.04
N GLY A 461 -4.45 -5.26 -7.50
CA GLY A 461 -4.70 -5.54 -8.91
C GLY A 461 -4.49 -4.29 -9.77
N LEU A 462 -5.07 -3.16 -9.35
CA LEU A 462 -4.91 -1.87 -10.01
C LEU A 462 -3.44 -1.42 -10.07
N ARG A 463 -2.66 -1.67 -9.03
CA ARG A 463 -1.23 -1.32 -8.98
C ARG A 463 -0.39 -2.16 -9.93
N VAL A 464 -0.60 -3.48 -9.95
CA VAL A 464 0.11 -4.39 -10.86
C VAL A 464 -0.24 -4.04 -12.30
N MET A 465 -1.52 -3.87 -12.60
CA MET A 465 -2.01 -3.48 -13.93
C MET A 465 -1.48 -2.13 -14.36
N GLY A 466 -1.59 -1.11 -13.50
CA GLY A 466 -1.13 0.24 -13.80
C GLY A 466 0.37 0.27 -14.08
N SER A 467 1.16 -0.53 -13.35
CA SER A 467 2.60 -0.63 -13.56
C SER A 467 2.95 -1.37 -14.86
N SER A 468 2.23 -2.45 -15.19
CA SER A 468 2.44 -3.23 -16.41
C SER A 468 2.08 -2.44 -17.68
N LEU A 469 1.01 -1.66 -17.60
CA LEU A 469 0.46 -0.89 -18.73
C LEU A 469 1.13 0.48 -18.92
N ARG A 470 1.96 0.88 -17.96
CA ARG A 470 2.62 2.18 -17.95
C ARG A 470 3.48 2.41 -19.19
N ARG A 471 3.35 3.60 -19.81
CA ARG A 471 4.09 4.04 -21.02
C ARG A 471 3.84 3.19 -22.27
N LYS A 472 2.82 2.33 -22.29
CA LYS A 472 2.42 1.57 -23.49
C LYS A 472 1.39 2.33 -24.32
N LYS A 473 1.26 1.97 -25.60
CA LYS A 473 0.28 2.56 -26.52
C LYS A 473 -1.09 1.92 -26.35
N VAL A 474 -2.13 2.56 -26.88
CA VAL A 474 -3.52 2.08 -26.84
C VAL A 474 -3.64 0.64 -27.39
N ASP A 475 -3.01 0.35 -28.52
CA ASP A 475 -3.06 -0.98 -29.15
C ASP A 475 -2.41 -2.07 -28.26
N ASP A 476 -1.32 -1.74 -27.58
CA ASP A 476 -0.66 -2.65 -26.64
C ASP A 476 -1.54 -2.91 -25.41
N TRP A 477 -2.26 -1.89 -24.93
CA TRP A 477 -3.20 -2.05 -23.83
C TRP A 477 -4.32 -3.01 -24.19
N GLU A 478 -4.89 -2.87 -25.40
CA GLU A 478 -5.96 -3.75 -25.88
C GLU A 478 -5.49 -5.21 -25.94
N ALA A 479 -4.30 -5.46 -26.52
CA ALA A 479 -3.73 -6.81 -26.58
C ALA A 479 -3.45 -7.41 -25.18
N ILE A 480 -2.93 -6.60 -24.25
CA ILE A 480 -2.64 -7.05 -22.88
C ILE A 480 -3.93 -7.33 -22.10
N LEU A 481 -4.95 -6.48 -22.26
CA LEU A 481 -6.24 -6.66 -21.60
C LEU A 481 -6.95 -7.92 -22.10
N GLN A 482 -6.92 -8.19 -23.41
CA GLN A 482 -7.46 -9.43 -23.98
C GLN A 482 -6.75 -10.66 -23.43
N ARG A 483 -5.42 -10.62 -23.27
CA ARG A 483 -4.68 -11.74 -22.68
C ARG A 483 -5.04 -11.97 -21.20
N LEU A 484 -5.26 -10.90 -20.46
CA LEU A 484 -5.54 -10.95 -19.02
C LEU A 484 -7.01 -11.25 -18.68
N GLU A 485 -7.92 -11.03 -19.61
CA GLU A 485 -9.28 -11.57 -19.53
C GLU A 485 -9.28 -13.10 -19.50
N ASN A 486 -8.29 -13.71 -20.16
CA ASN A 486 -8.15 -15.16 -20.28
C ASN A 486 -7.17 -15.78 -19.27
N SER A 487 -6.33 -14.99 -18.59
CA SER A 487 -5.32 -15.50 -17.65
C SER A 487 -4.97 -14.46 -16.58
N LEU A 488 -4.80 -14.90 -15.34
CA LEU A 488 -4.42 -14.03 -14.23
C LEU A 488 -2.94 -13.65 -14.35
N ASN A 489 -2.61 -12.43 -13.92
CA ASN A 489 -1.21 -12.03 -13.79
C ASN A 489 -0.56 -12.78 -12.62
N ARG A 490 0.61 -13.40 -12.85
CA ARG A 490 1.34 -14.18 -11.84
C ARG A 490 1.62 -13.44 -10.54
N ASP A 491 1.86 -12.13 -10.58
CA ASP A 491 2.11 -11.33 -9.37
C ASP A 491 0.85 -11.16 -8.53
N ILE A 492 -0.32 -11.06 -9.17
CA ILE A 492 -1.63 -11.00 -8.51
C ILE A 492 -2.00 -12.41 -8.00
N GLU A 493 -1.84 -13.42 -8.85
CA GLU A 493 -2.08 -14.83 -8.52
C GLU A 493 -1.27 -15.23 -7.28
N GLY A 494 0.03 -14.93 -7.25
CA GLY A 494 0.91 -15.30 -6.15
C GLY A 494 0.47 -14.74 -4.81
N VAL A 495 -0.03 -13.50 -4.76
CA VAL A 495 -0.50 -12.88 -3.50
C VAL A 495 -1.87 -13.43 -3.08
N LEU A 496 -2.80 -13.58 -4.03
CA LEU A 496 -4.14 -14.06 -3.73
C LEU A 496 -4.18 -15.57 -3.43
N ARG A 497 -3.29 -16.35 -4.05
CA ARG A 497 -3.21 -17.81 -3.87
C ARG A 497 -2.79 -18.19 -2.45
N VAL A 498 -2.00 -17.39 -1.74
CA VAL A 498 -1.54 -17.76 -0.38
C VAL A 498 -2.71 -18.02 0.57
N GLY A 499 -3.80 -17.25 0.45
CA GLY A 499 -5.02 -17.48 1.24
C GLY A 499 -5.70 -18.82 0.91
N TYR A 500 -5.66 -19.22 -0.36
CA TYR A 500 -6.20 -20.50 -0.84
C TYR A 500 -5.32 -21.70 -0.46
N ASP A 501 -3.99 -21.58 -0.58
CA ASP A 501 -3.05 -22.68 -0.28
C ASP A 501 -3.08 -23.07 1.20
N ASN A 502 -3.42 -22.12 2.08
CA ASN A 502 -3.55 -22.34 3.53
C ASN A 502 -4.87 -23.00 3.95
N LEU A 503 -5.81 -23.23 3.03
CA LEU A 503 -7.08 -23.90 3.33
C LEU A 503 -6.93 -25.41 3.47
N HIS A 504 -7.83 -26.02 4.23
CA HIS A 504 -7.98 -27.48 4.22
C HIS A 504 -8.42 -27.97 2.84
N LYS A 505 -8.08 -29.22 2.47
CA LYS A 505 -8.39 -29.76 1.13
C LYS A 505 -9.87 -29.70 0.77
N ASP A 506 -10.74 -29.93 1.75
CA ASP A 506 -12.19 -29.87 1.57
C ASP A 506 -12.67 -28.43 1.32
N ASP A 507 -12.11 -27.46 2.04
CA ASP A 507 -12.41 -26.03 1.86
C ASP A 507 -11.85 -25.49 0.54
N GLN A 508 -10.69 -25.99 0.09
CA GLN A 508 -10.13 -25.70 -1.24
C GLN A 508 -11.08 -26.18 -2.33
N PHE A 509 -11.64 -27.38 -2.18
CA PHE A 509 -12.60 -27.91 -3.14
C PHE A 509 -13.92 -27.13 -3.11
N LEU A 510 -14.43 -26.76 -1.93
CA LEU A 510 -15.59 -25.87 -1.81
C LEU A 510 -15.33 -24.50 -2.47
N PHE A 511 -14.15 -23.93 -2.28
CA PHE A 511 -13.75 -22.67 -2.92
C PHE A 511 -13.77 -22.78 -4.46
N GLN A 512 -13.26 -23.89 -5.02
CA GLN A 512 -13.32 -24.14 -6.46
C GLN A 512 -14.77 -24.27 -6.97
N LEU A 513 -15.62 -24.99 -6.24
CA LEU A 513 -17.05 -25.12 -6.58
C LEU A 513 -17.77 -23.75 -6.58
N ILE A 514 -17.48 -22.89 -5.60
CA ILE A 514 -18.02 -21.52 -5.57
C ILE A 514 -17.50 -20.71 -6.76
N ALA A 515 -16.21 -20.78 -7.06
CA ALA A 515 -15.61 -20.06 -8.18
C ALA A 515 -16.21 -20.47 -9.54
N CYS A 516 -16.56 -21.75 -9.70
CA CYS A 516 -17.09 -22.29 -10.95
C CYS A 516 -18.62 -22.16 -11.07
N PHE A 517 -19.37 -22.52 -10.03
CA PHE A 517 -20.84 -22.71 -10.12
C PHE A 517 -21.65 -21.81 -9.19
N PHE A 518 -21.12 -21.48 -8.00
CA PHE A 518 -21.95 -20.93 -6.92
C PHE A 518 -21.66 -19.47 -6.55
N ASN A 519 -20.88 -18.74 -7.35
CA ASN A 519 -20.72 -17.30 -7.13
C ASN A 519 -22.06 -16.57 -7.36
N TYR A 520 -22.38 -15.63 -6.47
CA TYR A 520 -23.66 -14.89 -6.41
C TYR A 520 -24.89 -15.77 -6.13
N GLN A 521 -24.69 -16.97 -5.57
CA GLN A 521 -25.79 -17.85 -5.17
C GLN A 521 -26.07 -17.75 -3.68
N ASP A 522 -27.31 -18.03 -3.32
CA ASP A 522 -27.77 -18.14 -1.93
C ASP A 522 -27.07 -19.30 -1.19
N ASP A 523 -26.69 -19.08 0.07
CA ASP A 523 -25.93 -20.06 0.85
C ASP A 523 -26.75 -21.29 1.23
N ASP A 524 -28.05 -21.16 1.48
CA ASP A 524 -28.96 -22.29 1.69
C ASP A 524 -29.14 -23.11 0.42
N ARG A 525 -29.11 -22.46 -0.76
CA ARG A 525 -29.03 -23.17 -2.04
C ARG A 525 -27.73 -23.97 -2.14
N VAL A 526 -26.57 -23.40 -1.84
CA VAL A 526 -25.29 -24.15 -1.90
C VAL A 526 -25.29 -25.34 -0.94
N LYS A 527 -25.78 -25.16 0.30
CA LYS A 527 -25.96 -26.26 1.26
C LYS A 527 -26.84 -27.35 0.69
N ALA A 528 -27.97 -27.01 0.06
CA ALA A 528 -28.87 -27.96 -0.58
C ALA A 528 -28.21 -28.75 -1.73
N MET A 529 -27.39 -28.07 -2.54
CA MET A 529 -26.66 -28.67 -3.66
C MET A 529 -25.59 -29.66 -3.21
N LEU A 530 -25.07 -29.51 -1.99
CA LEU A 530 -23.95 -30.30 -1.48
C LEU A 530 -24.29 -31.21 -0.28
N VAL A 531 -25.58 -31.42 0.03
CA VAL A 531 -26.03 -32.28 1.16
C VAL A 531 -25.41 -33.69 1.15
N ASP A 532 -25.31 -34.35 -0.01
CA ASP A 532 -24.77 -35.71 -0.11
C ASP A 532 -23.27 -35.73 -0.45
N SER A 533 -22.58 -34.60 -0.27
CA SER A 533 -21.12 -34.55 -0.35
C SER A 533 -20.54 -34.86 1.03
N ASN A 534 -19.33 -35.40 1.08
CA ASN A 534 -18.61 -35.60 2.34
C ASN A 534 -18.06 -34.28 2.93
N LEU A 535 -18.52 -33.12 2.42
CA LEU A 535 -18.04 -31.79 2.81
C LEU A 535 -18.94 -31.22 3.90
N ASP A 536 -18.34 -30.65 4.95
CA ASP A 536 -19.07 -29.77 5.87
C ASP A 536 -19.18 -28.37 5.26
N VAL A 537 -20.17 -28.19 4.38
CA VAL A 537 -20.41 -26.94 3.64
C VAL A 537 -20.67 -25.78 4.59
N ARG A 538 -21.34 -26.02 5.72
CA ARG A 538 -21.65 -24.96 6.68
C ARG A 538 -20.37 -24.45 7.33
N LEU A 539 -19.50 -25.36 7.78
CA LEU A 539 -18.21 -24.99 8.34
C LEU A 539 -17.32 -24.34 7.28
N GLY A 540 -17.23 -24.92 6.08
CA GLY A 540 -16.38 -24.41 5.00
C GLY A 540 -16.77 -22.99 4.55
N LEU A 541 -18.06 -22.69 4.38
CA LEU A 541 -18.53 -21.33 4.05
C LEU A 541 -18.14 -20.32 5.14
N LYS A 542 -18.24 -20.73 6.41
CA LYS A 542 -17.84 -19.90 7.55
C LYS A 542 -16.32 -19.64 7.55
N THR A 543 -15.51 -20.68 7.33
CA THR A 543 -14.05 -20.58 7.21
C THR A 543 -13.63 -19.64 6.07
N LEU A 544 -14.22 -19.82 4.88
CA LEU A 544 -13.93 -18.97 3.72
C LEU A 544 -14.31 -17.51 3.96
N SER A 545 -15.44 -17.27 4.65
CA SER A 545 -15.86 -15.91 5.02
C SER A 545 -14.93 -15.27 6.04
N TYR A 546 -14.50 -16.01 7.07
CA TYR A 546 -13.59 -15.49 8.08
C TYR A 546 -12.20 -15.17 7.55
N LYS A 547 -11.70 -15.97 6.60
CA LYS A 547 -10.45 -15.70 5.89
C LYS A 547 -10.57 -14.63 4.80
N SER A 548 -11.70 -13.92 4.73
CA SER A 548 -11.97 -12.86 3.75
C SER A 548 -11.83 -13.32 2.28
N LEU A 549 -12.05 -14.60 1.99
CA LEU A 549 -12.01 -15.17 0.64
C LEU A 549 -13.36 -15.07 -0.08
N ILE A 550 -14.44 -15.07 0.69
CA ILE A 550 -15.80 -14.78 0.24
C ILE A 550 -16.47 -13.81 1.22
N GLN A 551 -17.54 -13.17 0.76
CA GLN A 551 -18.45 -12.41 1.61
C GLN A 551 -19.84 -13.03 1.51
N ILE A 552 -20.54 -13.13 2.63
CA ILE A 552 -21.94 -13.57 2.66
C ILE A 552 -22.77 -12.36 3.06
N SER A 553 -23.71 -11.95 2.19
CA SER A 553 -24.60 -10.83 2.46
C SER A 553 -25.57 -11.14 3.60
N ALA A 554 -26.22 -10.12 4.16
CA ALA A 554 -27.28 -10.32 5.16
C ALA A 554 -28.46 -11.15 4.62
N GLU A 555 -28.64 -11.17 3.30
CA GLU A 555 -29.64 -11.96 2.59
C GLU A 555 -29.17 -13.38 2.27
N GLY A 556 -27.96 -13.78 2.70
CA GLY A 556 -27.42 -15.13 2.47
C GLY A 556 -26.69 -15.31 1.13
N THR A 557 -26.53 -14.25 0.32
CA THR A 557 -25.85 -14.36 -0.99
C THR A 557 -24.34 -14.45 -0.83
N ILE A 558 -23.73 -15.48 -1.41
CA ILE A 558 -22.29 -15.68 -1.44
C ILE A 558 -21.69 -14.85 -2.57
N VAL A 559 -20.72 -14.01 -2.24
CA VAL A 559 -19.98 -13.17 -3.19
C VAL A 559 -18.50 -13.49 -3.10
N MET A 560 -17.94 -14.01 -4.19
CA MET A 560 -16.50 -14.18 -4.37
C MET A 560 -15.99 -13.11 -5.33
N HIS A 561 -14.95 -12.39 -4.89
CA HIS A 561 -14.31 -11.36 -5.69
C HIS A 561 -13.79 -11.93 -7.02
N LYS A 562 -13.93 -11.21 -8.14
CA LYS A 562 -13.61 -11.69 -9.49
C LYS A 562 -12.19 -12.24 -9.64
N LEU A 563 -11.19 -11.59 -9.03
CA LEU A 563 -9.81 -12.08 -9.06
C LEU A 563 -9.63 -13.38 -8.24
N LEU A 564 -10.34 -13.53 -7.11
CA LEU A 564 -10.33 -14.78 -6.34
C LEU A 564 -11.05 -15.90 -7.09
N GLN A 565 -12.13 -15.56 -7.81
CA GLN A 565 -12.80 -16.49 -8.72
C GLN A 565 -11.86 -16.97 -9.82
N GLN A 566 -11.03 -16.09 -10.39
CA GLN A 566 -9.99 -16.48 -11.36
C GLN A 566 -8.94 -17.41 -10.74
N VAL A 567 -8.45 -17.12 -9.52
CA VAL A 567 -7.55 -18.02 -8.78
C VAL A 567 -8.16 -19.42 -8.62
N GLY A 568 -9.46 -19.50 -8.26
CA GLY A 568 -10.17 -20.78 -8.14
C GLY A 568 -10.24 -21.55 -9.45
N ARG A 569 -10.53 -20.86 -10.57
CA ARG A 569 -10.57 -21.46 -11.91
C ARG A 569 -9.19 -21.93 -12.38
N GLU A 570 -8.15 -21.15 -12.12
CA GLU A 570 -6.76 -21.54 -12.44
C GLU A 570 -6.29 -22.71 -11.59
N ALA A 571 -6.68 -22.77 -10.31
CA ALA A 571 -6.37 -23.91 -9.43
C ALA A 571 -6.98 -25.21 -9.98
N VAL A 572 -8.19 -25.17 -10.56
CA VAL A 572 -8.79 -26.32 -11.27
C VAL A 572 -7.95 -26.71 -12.49
N HIS A 573 -7.45 -25.73 -13.25
CA HIS A 573 -6.62 -25.98 -14.44
C HIS A 573 -5.24 -26.55 -14.09
N LEU A 574 -4.67 -26.25 -12.93
CA LEU A 574 -3.37 -26.81 -12.52
C LEU A 574 -3.44 -28.26 -12.02
N GLN A 575 -4.62 -28.76 -11.69
CA GLN A 575 -4.78 -30.17 -11.31
C GLN A 575 -4.47 -31.10 -12.49
N GLU A 576 -3.94 -32.29 -12.19
CA GLU A 576 -3.67 -33.32 -13.19
C GLU A 576 -4.96 -33.66 -13.96
N PRO A 577 -4.95 -33.66 -15.32
CA PRO A 577 -6.15 -33.88 -16.12
C PRO A 577 -6.98 -35.11 -15.73
N ARG A 578 -6.32 -36.20 -15.28
CA ARG A 578 -6.96 -37.46 -14.87
C ARG A 578 -7.56 -37.45 -13.45
N LYS A 579 -7.20 -36.47 -12.63
CA LYS A 579 -7.69 -36.30 -11.25
C LYS A 579 -8.63 -35.10 -11.11
N ARG A 580 -8.87 -34.34 -12.19
CA ARG A 580 -9.76 -33.18 -12.18
C ARG A 580 -11.19 -33.62 -11.91
N GLN A 581 -11.78 -33.03 -10.88
CA GLN A 581 -13.18 -33.24 -10.53
C GLN A 581 -14.10 -32.20 -11.20
N ILE A 582 -13.54 -31.07 -11.67
CA ILE A 582 -14.29 -30.00 -12.34
C ILE A 582 -13.67 -29.73 -13.70
N LEU A 583 -14.50 -29.63 -14.74
CA LEU A 583 -14.10 -29.25 -16.09
C LEU A 583 -14.69 -27.88 -16.43
N ILE A 584 -13.83 -26.95 -16.86
CA ILE A 584 -14.18 -25.59 -17.24
C ILE A 584 -13.60 -25.16 -18.60
N ASP A 585 -12.61 -25.89 -19.12
CA ASP A 585 -11.96 -25.56 -20.38
C ASP A 585 -12.78 -26.12 -21.54
N ALA A 586 -13.21 -25.25 -22.44
CA ALA A 586 -14.14 -25.62 -23.50
C ALA A 586 -13.58 -26.66 -24.48
N HIS A 587 -12.30 -26.56 -24.84
CA HIS A 587 -11.65 -27.54 -25.72
C HIS A 587 -11.53 -28.90 -25.03
N GLN A 588 -11.09 -28.92 -23.77
CA GLN A 588 -11.03 -30.14 -22.98
C GLN A 588 -12.41 -30.77 -22.80
N ILE A 589 -13.45 -29.97 -22.59
CA ILE A 589 -14.83 -30.45 -22.47
C ILE A 589 -15.26 -31.08 -23.79
N CYS A 590 -15.02 -30.44 -24.94
CA CYS A 590 -15.31 -31.04 -26.25
C CYS A 590 -14.59 -32.37 -26.45
N ASP A 591 -13.28 -32.43 -26.16
CA ASP A 591 -12.50 -33.66 -26.30
C ASP A 591 -13.07 -34.80 -25.45
N VAL A 592 -13.52 -34.50 -24.24
CA VAL A 592 -14.13 -35.48 -23.32
C VAL A 592 -15.53 -35.89 -23.79
N LEU A 593 -16.32 -34.95 -24.32
CA LEU A 593 -17.67 -35.22 -24.83
C LEU A 593 -17.66 -35.97 -26.17
N GLU A 594 -16.62 -35.82 -26.98
CA GLU A 594 -16.47 -36.46 -28.30
C GLU A 594 -15.78 -37.83 -28.24
N ASN A 595 -14.71 -37.97 -27.45
CA ASN A 595 -13.80 -39.12 -27.53
C ASN A 595 -13.96 -40.15 -26.39
N ASP A 596 -14.98 -40.02 -25.53
CA ASP A 596 -15.33 -40.98 -24.48
C ASP A 596 -14.16 -41.37 -23.52
N TYR A 597 -13.30 -40.41 -23.17
CA TYR A 597 -12.18 -40.61 -22.22
C TYR A 597 -12.64 -41.02 -20.81
N ASP A 598 -11.75 -41.68 -20.05
CA ASP A 598 -12.00 -42.08 -18.65
C ASP A 598 -12.23 -40.85 -17.75
N SER A 599 -13.51 -40.57 -17.50
CA SER A 599 -14.06 -39.37 -16.87
C SER A 599 -14.90 -39.70 -15.63
N ALA A 600 -14.66 -40.88 -15.04
CA ALA A 600 -15.44 -41.38 -13.91
C ALA A 600 -15.39 -40.45 -12.68
N SER A 601 -14.29 -39.72 -12.48
CA SER A 601 -14.05 -38.80 -11.35
C SER A 601 -14.61 -37.39 -11.53
N VAL A 602 -15.22 -37.07 -12.68
CA VAL A 602 -15.74 -35.73 -12.97
C VAL A 602 -17.05 -35.51 -12.23
N MET A 603 -17.06 -34.52 -11.33
CA MET A 603 -18.21 -34.12 -10.53
C MET A 603 -18.96 -32.92 -11.13
N GLY A 604 -18.26 -32.02 -11.84
CA GLY A 604 -18.85 -30.80 -12.39
C GLY A 604 -18.33 -30.42 -13.78
N ILE A 605 -19.23 -29.98 -14.66
CA ILE A 605 -18.93 -29.43 -15.98
C ILE A 605 -19.57 -28.04 -16.10
N SER A 606 -18.73 -27.03 -16.35
CA SER A 606 -19.14 -25.67 -16.67
C SER A 606 -18.68 -25.33 -18.07
N PHE A 607 -19.58 -25.35 -19.04
CA PHE A 607 -19.27 -25.26 -20.46
C PHE A 607 -19.87 -24.01 -21.08
N ASP A 608 -19.00 -23.09 -21.50
CA ASP A 608 -19.38 -21.94 -22.31
C ASP A 608 -19.24 -22.29 -23.80
N THR A 609 -20.36 -22.62 -24.44
CA THR A 609 -20.38 -23.07 -25.84
C THR A 609 -19.99 -21.96 -26.82
N SER A 610 -20.12 -20.70 -26.42
CA SER A 610 -19.78 -19.54 -27.27
C SER A 610 -18.28 -19.38 -27.53
N THR A 611 -17.44 -20.13 -26.82
CA THR A 611 -15.98 -20.16 -27.01
C THR A 611 -15.53 -21.08 -28.13
N ILE A 612 -16.41 -21.97 -28.61
CA ILE A 612 -16.10 -22.93 -29.67
C ILE A 612 -16.68 -22.43 -30.99
N PRO A 613 -15.85 -22.22 -32.03
CA PRO A 613 -16.33 -21.69 -33.33
C PRO A 613 -17.06 -22.74 -34.19
N ASN A 614 -16.88 -24.03 -33.88
CA ASN A 614 -17.48 -25.15 -34.63
C ASN A 614 -18.62 -25.78 -33.80
N GLY A 615 -19.56 -26.46 -34.47
CA GLY A 615 -20.60 -27.20 -33.76
C GLY A 615 -20.01 -28.27 -32.83
N VAL A 616 -20.64 -28.47 -31.67
CA VAL A 616 -20.18 -29.43 -30.65
C VAL A 616 -20.96 -30.73 -30.81
N CYS A 617 -20.26 -31.85 -30.98
CA CYS A 617 -20.86 -33.18 -31.08
C CYS A 617 -20.74 -33.91 -29.75
N ILE A 618 -21.86 -34.34 -29.17
CA ILE A 618 -21.84 -35.14 -27.94
C ILE A 618 -21.94 -36.62 -28.33
N SER A 619 -21.02 -37.45 -27.85
CA SER A 619 -21.15 -38.92 -27.95
C SER A 619 -22.31 -39.40 -27.10
N ALA A 620 -23.06 -40.40 -27.59
CA ALA A 620 -24.16 -41.02 -26.84
C ALA A 620 -23.71 -41.64 -25.51
N GLN A 621 -22.43 -42.03 -25.42
CA GLN A 621 -21.85 -42.65 -24.23
C GLN A 621 -21.16 -41.67 -23.28
N ALA A 622 -20.97 -40.40 -23.67
CA ALA A 622 -20.15 -39.44 -22.93
C ALA A 622 -20.58 -39.32 -21.46
N PHE A 623 -21.84 -38.96 -21.24
CA PHE A 623 -22.38 -38.79 -19.90
C PHE A 623 -22.60 -40.11 -19.15
N ARG A 624 -22.78 -41.23 -19.86
CA ARG A 624 -22.99 -42.55 -19.23
C ARG A 624 -21.77 -43.03 -18.43
N ARG A 625 -20.57 -42.58 -18.81
CA ARG A 625 -19.32 -42.92 -18.11
C ARG A 625 -19.03 -42.00 -16.91
N MET A 626 -19.63 -40.79 -16.88
CA MET A 626 -19.47 -39.81 -15.81
C MET A 626 -20.44 -40.09 -14.66
N ARG A 627 -20.23 -41.21 -13.95
CA ARG A 627 -21.17 -41.69 -12.93
C ARG A 627 -21.29 -40.77 -11.72
N ASP A 628 -20.23 -40.01 -11.41
CA ASP A 628 -20.17 -39.09 -10.28
C ASP A 628 -20.55 -37.65 -10.64
N LEU A 629 -21.02 -37.40 -11.87
CA LEU A 629 -21.40 -36.06 -12.31
C LEU A 629 -22.65 -35.57 -11.56
N ARG A 630 -22.49 -34.45 -10.86
CA ARG A 630 -23.54 -33.80 -10.07
C ARG A 630 -23.92 -32.43 -10.62
N PHE A 631 -22.98 -31.73 -11.24
CA PHE A 631 -23.18 -30.38 -11.74
C PHE A 631 -22.96 -30.30 -13.24
N LEU A 632 -24.01 -30.01 -14.01
CA LEU A 632 -23.91 -29.75 -15.43
C LEU A 632 -24.46 -28.35 -15.71
N SER A 633 -23.60 -27.45 -16.18
CA SER A 633 -23.95 -26.10 -16.59
C SER A 633 -23.41 -25.81 -17.97
N ILE A 634 -24.30 -25.73 -18.95
CA ILE A 634 -23.99 -25.42 -20.36
C ILE A 634 -24.69 -24.09 -20.68
N TYR A 635 -23.92 -23.08 -21.07
CA TYR A 635 -24.43 -21.72 -21.26
C TYR A 635 -23.72 -20.98 -22.39
N GLU A 636 -24.29 -19.86 -22.82
CA GLU A 636 -23.72 -19.00 -23.87
C GLU A 636 -23.46 -17.60 -23.35
N THR A 637 -22.18 -17.24 -23.12
CA THR A 637 -21.86 -15.85 -22.72
C THR A 637 -22.01 -14.86 -23.86
N ARG A 638 -21.81 -15.31 -25.10
CA ARG A 638 -22.05 -14.54 -26.33
C ARG A 638 -23.09 -15.28 -27.16
N ARG A 639 -24.23 -14.65 -27.41
CA ARG A 639 -25.25 -15.19 -28.31
C ARG A 639 -24.69 -15.23 -29.73
N ASP A 640 -24.21 -16.39 -30.14
CA ASP A 640 -23.81 -16.64 -31.53
C ASP A 640 -24.95 -17.42 -32.21
N PRO A 641 -25.53 -16.90 -33.30
CA PRO A 641 -26.58 -17.62 -34.05
C PRO A 641 -26.11 -18.93 -34.70
N ASN A 642 -24.80 -19.23 -34.71
CA ASN A 642 -24.22 -20.36 -35.43
C ASN A 642 -23.79 -21.56 -34.56
N VAL A 643 -23.75 -21.43 -33.23
CA VAL A 643 -23.36 -22.57 -32.37
C VAL A 643 -24.46 -23.61 -32.39
N ARG A 644 -24.16 -24.79 -32.93
CA ARG A 644 -25.09 -25.92 -33.04
C ARG A 644 -24.53 -27.06 -32.19
N MET A 645 -25.21 -27.38 -31.09
CA MET A 645 -24.95 -28.63 -30.36
C MET A 645 -25.71 -29.77 -31.01
N HIS A 646 -25.00 -30.83 -31.38
CA HIS A 646 -25.59 -32.06 -31.92
C HIS A 646 -25.76 -33.08 -30.80
N LEU A 647 -27.03 -33.32 -30.44
CA LEU A 647 -27.40 -34.33 -29.46
C LEU A 647 -27.73 -35.65 -30.15
N PRO A 648 -27.14 -36.78 -29.72
CA PRO A 648 -27.53 -38.09 -30.19
C PRO A 648 -28.89 -38.48 -29.59
N GLU A 649 -29.71 -39.20 -30.36
CA GLU A 649 -31.07 -39.60 -29.94
C GLU A 649 -31.06 -40.57 -28.74
N ASP A 650 -29.98 -41.34 -28.57
CA ASP A 650 -29.79 -42.34 -27.51
C ASP A 650 -28.97 -41.82 -26.31
N MET A 651 -28.79 -40.51 -26.20
CA MET A 651 -28.11 -39.85 -25.07
C MET A 651 -28.75 -40.23 -23.72
N SER A 652 -27.92 -40.46 -22.71
CA SER A 652 -28.39 -40.69 -21.34
C SER A 652 -27.72 -39.78 -20.33
N PHE A 653 -28.52 -39.24 -19.39
CA PHE A 653 -28.02 -38.42 -18.31
C PHE A 653 -27.55 -39.27 -17.11
N PRO A 654 -26.54 -38.81 -16.34
CA PRO A 654 -26.10 -39.48 -15.13
C PRO A 654 -27.20 -39.49 -14.06
N PRO A 655 -27.28 -40.53 -13.21
CA PRO A 655 -28.37 -40.71 -12.26
C PRO A 655 -28.29 -39.80 -11.01
N LEU A 656 -27.13 -39.20 -10.74
CA LEU A 656 -26.84 -38.40 -9.53
C LEU A 656 -26.79 -36.88 -9.80
N LEU A 657 -27.35 -36.42 -10.92
CA LEU A 657 -27.39 -34.99 -11.26
C LEU A 657 -28.19 -34.20 -10.22
N ARG A 658 -27.61 -33.09 -9.77
CA ARG A 658 -28.21 -32.13 -8.84
C ARG A 658 -28.47 -30.78 -9.50
N LEU A 659 -27.54 -30.30 -10.33
CA LEU A 659 -27.72 -29.14 -11.21
C LEU A 659 -27.79 -29.60 -12.65
N LEU A 660 -28.88 -29.27 -13.32
CA LEU A 660 -28.97 -29.34 -14.78
C LEU A 660 -29.35 -27.96 -15.31
N HIS A 661 -28.33 -27.20 -15.69
CA HIS A 661 -28.47 -25.91 -16.36
C HIS A 661 -28.02 -26.04 -17.81
N TRP A 662 -28.92 -25.77 -18.75
CA TRP A 662 -28.63 -25.84 -20.17
C TRP A 662 -29.38 -24.75 -20.92
N GLU A 663 -28.67 -23.72 -21.34
CA GLU A 663 -29.22 -22.66 -22.19
C GLU A 663 -29.28 -23.11 -23.65
N VAL A 664 -30.34 -22.70 -24.37
CA VAL A 664 -30.49 -22.99 -25.81
C VAL A 664 -30.50 -24.50 -26.11
N TYR A 665 -31.15 -25.30 -25.25
CA TYR A 665 -31.20 -26.74 -25.45
C TYR A 665 -31.89 -27.10 -26.78
N PRO A 666 -31.23 -27.87 -27.66
CA PRO A 666 -31.71 -28.09 -29.02
C PRO A 666 -32.77 -29.20 -29.12
N GLY A 667 -32.89 -30.07 -28.12
CA GLY A 667 -33.85 -31.16 -28.10
C GLY A 667 -35.28 -30.70 -27.83
N LYS A 668 -36.25 -31.41 -28.42
CA LYS A 668 -37.69 -31.17 -28.18
C LYS A 668 -38.21 -31.78 -26.89
N CYS A 669 -37.55 -32.82 -26.40
CA CYS A 669 -37.85 -33.51 -25.15
C CYS A 669 -36.57 -34.02 -24.50
N LEU A 670 -36.57 -34.12 -23.16
CA LEU A 670 -35.45 -34.72 -22.44
C LEU A 670 -35.45 -36.25 -22.60
N PRO A 671 -34.27 -36.90 -22.57
CA PRO A 671 -34.17 -38.35 -22.61
C PRO A 671 -34.93 -39.01 -21.45
N HIS A 672 -35.64 -40.10 -21.75
CA HIS A 672 -36.39 -40.89 -20.75
C HIS A 672 -35.52 -41.52 -19.65
N THR A 673 -34.20 -41.53 -19.85
CA THR A 673 -33.21 -42.07 -18.91
C THR A 673 -32.88 -41.11 -17.76
N LEU A 674 -33.30 -39.85 -17.83
CA LEU A 674 -33.09 -38.87 -16.76
C LEU A 674 -33.82 -39.31 -15.49
N ARG A 675 -33.10 -39.37 -14.37
CA ARG A 675 -33.66 -39.65 -13.04
C ARG A 675 -33.70 -38.36 -12.21
N PRO A 676 -34.85 -37.68 -12.09
CA PRO A 676 -34.91 -36.38 -11.44
C PRO A 676 -34.99 -36.45 -9.90
N GLU A 677 -34.95 -37.65 -9.32
CA GLU A 677 -35.05 -37.87 -7.87
C GLU A 677 -34.00 -37.09 -7.06
N HIS A 678 -32.78 -36.97 -7.58
CA HIS A 678 -31.66 -36.25 -6.95
C HIS A 678 -31.53 -34.79 -7.43
N LEU A 679 -32.35 -34.38 -8.39
CA LEU A 679 -32.26 -33.08 -9.02
C LEU A 679 -32.75 -32.00 -8.07
N VAL A 680 -31.94 -30.98 -7.83
CA VAL A 680 -32.25 -29.84 -6.96
C VAL A 680 -32.63 -28.63 -7.78
N GLU A 681 -31.99 -28.45 -8.93
CA GLU A 681 -32.26 -27.33 -9.84
C GLU A 681 -32.24 -27.75 -11.31
N LEU A 682 -33.26 -27.26 -12.02
CA LEU A 682 -33.47 -27.46 -13.44
C LEU A 682 -33.62 -26.12 -14.15
N CYS A 683 -32.72 -25.80 -15.06
CA CYS A 683 -32.75 -24.54 -15.80
C CYS A 683 -32.57 -24.80 -17.30
N PHE A 684 -33.61 -24.52 -18.10
CA PHE A 684 -33.63 -24.64 -19.56
C PHE A 684 -34.12 -23.34 -20.19
N VAL A 685 -33.25 -22.35 -20.24
CA VAL A 685 -33.58 -21.01 -20.75
C VAL A 685 -33.44 -20.96 -22.26
N ASN A 686 -34.38 -20.30 -22.96
CA ASN A 686 -34.41 -20.15 -24.43
C ASN A 686 -34.30 -21.49 -25.20
N SER A 687 -34.90 -22.55 -24.65
CA SER A 687 -34.78 -23.91 -25.17
C SER A 687 -35.86 -24.23 -26.21
N LYS A 688 -35.66 -25.27 -27.03
CA LYS A 688 -36.65 -25.75 -28.01
C LYS A 688 -37.56 -26.87 -27.47
N LEU A 689 -37.70 -26.95 -26.15
CA LEU A 689 -38.46 -28.01 -25.51
C LEU A 689 -39.96 -27.81 -25.78
N GLU A 690 -40.59 -28.79 -26.40
CA GLU A 690 -42.05 -28.87 -26.56
C GLU A 690 -42.68 -29.66 -25.41
N GLN A 691 -41.93 -30.64 -24.86
CA GLN A 691 -42.33 -31.46 -23.73
C GLN A 691 -41.13 -31.77 -22.85
N LEU A 692 -41.21 -31.60 -21.53
CA LEU A 692 -40.06 -31.80 -20.63
C LEU A 692 -39.69 -33.30 -20.50
N TRP A 693 -40.66 -34.16 -20.19
CA TRP A 693 -40.51 -35.62 -20.14
C TRP A 693 -41.87 -36.31 -20.30
N GLN A 694 -41.84 -37.61 -20.59
CA GLN A 694 -43.03 -38.45 -20.63
C GLN A 694 -43.35 -39.04 -19.24
N GLY A 695 -44.63 -39.00 -18.87
CA GLY A 695 -45.13 -39.54 -17.62
C GLY A 695 -44.93 -38.64 -16.39
N ILE A 696 -45.41 -39.13 -15.25
CA ILE A 696 -45.23 -38.48 -13.94
C ILE A 696 -43.85 -38.85 -13.42
N GLN A 697 -43.06 -37.86 -13.02
CA GLN A 697 -41.72 -38.04 -12.49
C GLN A 697 -41.64 -37.66 -11.01
N PRO A 698 -40.90 -38.41 -10.18
CA PRO A 698 -40.69 -38.07 -8.77
C PRO A 698 -39.67 -36.93 -8.63
N LEU A 699 -40.16 -35.72 -8.33
CA LEU A 699 -39.34 -34.51 -8.11
C LEU A 699 -39.05 -34.26 -6.63
N THR A 700 -38.61 -35.29 -5.92
CA THR A 700 -38.48 -35.29 -4.46
C THR A 700 -37.57 -34.20 -3.90
N ASN A 701 -36.50 -33.85 -4.61
CA ASN A 701 -35.48 -32.90 -4.14
C ASN A 701 -35.48 -31.56 -4.90
N LEU A 702 -36.38 -31.39 -5.89
CA LEU A 702 -36.36 -30.23 -6.77
C LEU A 702 -36.83 -28.97 -6.03
N LYS A 703 -35.97 -27.96 -5.96
CA LYS A 703 -36.26 -26.68 -5.29
C LYS A 703 -36.46 -25.53 -6.27
N LYS A 704 -35.88 -25.61 -7.46
CA LYS A 704 -35.96 -24.54 -8.46
C LYS A 704 -36.10 -25.11 -9.87
N MET A 705 -37.03 -24.54 -10.63
CA MET A 705 -37.24 -24.84 -12.04
C MET A 705 -37.35 -23.51 -12.81
N ASP A 706 -36.49 -23.31 -13.80
CA ASP A 706 -36.53 -22.16 -14.71
C ASP A 706 -36.61 -22.66 -16.15
N LEU A 707 -37.73 -22.37 -16.81
CA LEU A 707 -38.02 -22.72 -18.20
C LEU A 707 -38.34 -21.47 -19.03
N SER A 708 -37.73 -20.34 -18.67
CA SER A 708 -38.01 -19.07 -19.34
C SER A 708 -37.58 -19.08 -20.81
N GLY A 709 -38.41 -18.52 -21.69
CA GLY A 709 -38.13 -18.45 -23.12
C GLY A 709 -38.42 -19.74 -23.90
N LEU A 710 -39.20 -20.67 -23.34
CA LEU A 710 -39.86 -21.74 -24.09
C LEU A 710 -40.95 -21.23 -25.03
#